data_AF-A0A9D6CXV4-F1
#
_entry.id   AF-A0A9D6CXV4-F1
#
_cell.length_a   1.000
_cell.length_b   1.000
_cell.length_c   1.000
_cell.angle_alpha   90.00
_cell.angle_beta   90.00
_cell.angle_gamma   90.00
#
_symmetry.space_group_name_H-M   'P 1'
#
loop_
_entity.id
_entity.type
_entity.pdbx_description
1 polymer ?
#
loop_
_entity_poly.entity_id
_entity_poly.type
_entity_poly.pdbx_seq_one_letter_code
_entity_poly.pdbx_strand_id
1 'polypeptide(L)'
;MTLRLLVFFCIVFAGQLAIGAQPQVTQVDAGGFHTLARRSDGAVLSWGANESGQLGDGTVIDRPAAVQVQGLSSVLAVAAGGSHSLSLQQDRTVKSWGSNVSGQLGDGTNAGRPLPATVPGLTNIAAIAAGGSHSLALALDGSVWTWGSLVLSPQRVTGLPMISAIAAGSDHSLAIDAAGNVWTWRANPIFGGELPQLIGAPTPVQVTGLSNIKEVAAGFQYSLALGQDGRVWAWGMNFYGQLGDGTTNAAGAPVQVTGLTGIQDVAAGWFHGLARDGNGEIWAWGDNSDGQLGDGSTTRRSTPVKIQGLQGVGTIDAGAAHSVALWSDGAIQSWGLDLDGQLGVGGSAGHSTPVSAGGYLTQTTISLLTPVQGVLGQPYVVSYGVSSWAGTPTGSVTVSDGGQQCSATVQAGSCTLTAGTSGPRQVKAAYSGDGVFAASAATASYFVDASSTSADKPGFYRGGIWRFDVDGSGSFEPGTDRSFALGFPGATPLSGDWNGDGRDQAGVYANGFWFLDYDGNGVWDGGAADKLYGFGWSGATPVVGDWDGDGRDSVGVHSNGFWFLDYNGDFTWDGGSSDKVFGLGWPGATLIVGDWNGDGRDKVGVFATGFWFLDYDGSYSWDGGVNDKQFGLGWAGVQPVIGDWNGDGRDSAGVYAGGNWFLDYDGDRVWTAQQDRTISLGWTGAVPVIGDWNADGRAKVGLFSAGSWFLDFDGSGAWEAAKDRIVDWGLPGDIPVVGAW
;
A
#
# COMPACT_ATOMS: atom_id res chain seq x y z
N MET A 1 -4.57 -36.36 19.39
CA MET A 1 -3.71 -35.60 18.47
C MET A 1 -4.58 -35.14 17.31
N THR A 2 -5.20 -33.98 17.47
CA THR A 2 -5.83 -33.23 16.38
C THR A 2 -5.12 -31.89 16.39
N LEU A 3 -3.99 -31.87 15.70
CA LEU A 3 -3.31 -30.66 15.29
C LEU A 3 -4.37 -29.82 14.56
N ARG A 4 -4.80 -28.67 15.10
CA ARG A 4 -5.41 -27.63 14.25
C ARG A 4 -4.27 -27.04 13.42
N LEU A 5 -3.86 -27.83 12.43
CA LEU A 5 -3.24 -27.35 11.23
C LEU A 5 -4.28 -26.41 10.60
N LEU A 6 -3.95 -25.12 10.49
CA LEU A 6 -4.63 -24.25 9.52
C LEU A 6 -4.37 -24.90 8.15
N VAL A 7 -5.34 -25.68 7.66
CA VAL A 7 -5.38 -26.07 6.26
C VAL A 7 -5.84 -24.82 5.52
N PHE A 8 -4.87 -24.08 4.97
CA PHE A 8 -5.13 -23.15 3.88
C PHE A 8 -5.75 -23.96 2.74
N PHE A 9 -7.03 -23.71 2.44
CA PHE A 9 -7.59 -24.12 1.17
C PHE A 9 -6.97 -23.23 0.09
N CYS A 10 -6.02 -23.79 -0.65
CA CYS A 10 -5.59 -23.26 -1.93
C CYS A 10 -6.73 -23.55 -2.93
N ILE A 11 -7.67 -22.61 -3.06
CA ILE A 11 -8.55 -22.56 -4.23
C ILE A 11 -7.81 -21.69 -5.26
N VAL A 12 -7.32 -22.33 -6.32
CA VAL A 12 -6.85 -21.63 -7.52
C VAL A 12 -8.08 -21.05 -8.21
N PHE A 13 -8.42 -19.80 -7.91
CA PHE A 13 -9.09 -18.94 -8.87
C PHE A 13 -8.02 -18.20 -9.66
N ALA A 14 -7.94 -18.49 -10.96
CA ALA A 14 -7.29 -17.62 -11.91
C ALA A 14 -8.10 -16.30 -12.00
N GLY A 15 -7.42 -15.16 -11.95
CA GLY A 15 -7.97 -13.86 -12.35
C GLY A 15 -8.41 -12.93 -11.22
N GLN A 16 -7.45 -12.34 -10.50
CA GLN A 16 -7.39 -10.93 -10.03
C GLN A 16 -6.33 -10.85 -8.92
N LEU A 17 -5.19 -10.22 -9.20
CA LEU A 17 -4.28 -9.75 -8.15
C LEU A 17 -5.00 -8.64 -7.40
N ALA A 18 -5.64 -8.98 -6.27
CA ALA A 18 -6.17 -8.00 -5.35
C ALA A 18 -4.99 -7.18 -4.79
N ILE A 19 -4.99 -5.89 -5.13
CA ILE A 19 -4.14 -4.88 -4.51
C ILE A 19 -4.42 -4.91 -2.99
N GLY A 20 -3.33 -4.98 -2.21
CA GLY A 20 -3.22 -5.14 -0.75
C GLY A 20 -4.50 -5.02 0.08
N ALA A 21 -5.03 -6.14 0.57
CA ALA A 21 -5.99 -6.13 1.67
C ALA A 21 -5.34 -5.51 2.92
N GLN A 22 -5.92 -4.42 3.44
CA GLN A 22 -5.45 -3.74 4.64
C GLN A 22 -5.49 -4.69 5.85
N PRO A 23 -4.49 -4.66 6.77
CA PRO A 23 -4.48 -5.58 7.90
C PRO A 23 -5.64 -5.33 8.86
N GLN A 24 -6.56 -6.28 8.93
CA GLN A 24 -7.76 -6.26 9.78
C GLN A 24 -7.49 -6.76 11.20
N VAL A 25 -8.37 -6.40 12.15
CA VAL A 25 -8.41 -7.03 13.48
C VAL A 25 -8.83 -8.50 13.33
N THR A 26 -8.11 -9.38 14.01
CA THR A 26 -8.30 -10.84 13.95
C THR A 26 -8.52 -11.47 15.32
N GLN A 27 -8.34 -10.71 16.39
CA GLN A 27 -8.61 -11.12 17.76
C GLN A 27 -8.90 -9.88 18.59
N VAL A 28 -9.88 -10.00 19.48
CA VAL A 28 -10.13 -9.07 20.59
C VAL A 28 -9.98 -9.82 21.90
N ASP A 29 -9.55 -9.13 22.95
CA ASP A 29 -9.55 -9.66 24.31
C ASP A 29 -9.91 -8.54 25.31
N ALA A 30 -10.98 -8.72 26.08
CA ALA A 30 -11.58 -7.76 26.99
C ALA A 30 -11.19 -8.11 28.43
N GLY A 31 -10.38 -7.25 29.05
CA GLY A 31 -9.92 -7.40 30.41
C GLY A 31 -10.90 -6.84 31.43
N GLY A 32 -10.39 -6.41 32.59
CA GLY A 32 -11.21 -5.77 33.62
C GLY A 32 -11.99 -4.57 33.06
N PHE A 33 -11.27 -3.51 32.68
CA PHE A 33 -11.87 -2.29 32.14
C PHE A 33 -11.08 -1.75 30.94
N HIS A 34 -10.40 -2.63 30.21
CA HIS A 34 -9.70 -2.31 28.98
C HIS A 34 -9.89 -3.42 27.95
N THR A 35 -9.65 -3.10 26.69
CA THR A 35 -9.77 -4.05 25.59
C THR A 35 -8.49 -4.01 24.76
N LEU A 36 -8.02 -5.18 24.34
CA LEU A 36 -6.92 -5.35 23.39
C LEU A 36 -7.47 -5.85 22.06
N ALA A 37 -6.89 -5.39 20.96
CA ALA A 37 -7.18 -5.91 19.62
C ALA A 37 -5.90 -6.21 18.85
N ARG A 38 -5.79 -7.41 18.30
CA ARG A 38 -4.64 -7.85 17.50
C ARG A 38 -4.99 -7.86 16.02
N ARG A 39 -4.13 -7.24 15.21
CA ARG A 39 -4.26 -7.17 13.75
C ARG A 39 -3.52 -8.33 13.06
N SER A 40 -3.91 -8.59 11.81
CA SER A 40 -3.31 -9.61 10.94
C SER A 40 -1.85 -9.36 10.59
N ASP A 41 -1.38 -8.11 10.66
CA ASP A 41 0.04 -7.73 10.54
C ASP A 41 0.83 -7.90 11.86
N GLY A 42 0.17 -8.35 12.94
CA GLY A 42 0.77 -8.53 14.25
C GLY A 42 0.87 -7.26 15.09
N ALA A 43 0.31 -6.13 14.65
CA ALA A 43 0.15 -4.94 15.49
C ALA A 43 -0.93 -5.16 16.57
N VAL A 44 -0.80 -4.45 17.69
CA VAL A 44 -1.77 -4.50 18.79
C VAL A 44 -2.27 -3.09 19.12
N LEU A 45 -3.59 -2.97 19.24
CA LEU A 45 -4.29 -1.79 19.72
C LEU A 45 -4.85 -2.05 21.11
N SER A 46 -5.06 -0.99 21.87
CA SER A 46 -5.66 -1.04 23.21
C SER A 46 -6.52 0.20 23.48
N TRP A 47 -7.54 0.08 24.31
CA TRP A 47 -8.36 1.20 24.79
C TRP A 47 -9.03 0.86 26.13
N GLY A 48 -9.59 1.86 26.80
CA GLY A 48 -10.18 1.76 28.13
C GLY A 48 -9.26 2.29 29.23
N ALA A 49 -9.41 1.72 30.42
CA ALA A 49 -8.66 2.06 31.62
C ALA A 49 -7.14 1.84 31.43
N ASN A 50 -6.34 2.76 31.95
CA ASN A 50 -4.88 2.76 31.85
C ASN A 50 -4.14 3.21 33.11
N GLU A 51 -4.81 3.36 34.26
CA GLU A 51 -4.17 3.83 35.50
C GLU A 51 -2.95 3.00 35.93
N SER A 52 -2.88 1.73 35.51
CA SER A 52 -1.75 0.82 35.76
C SER A 52 -0.78 0.68 34.57
N GLY A 53 -1.02 1.40 33.46
CA GLY A 53 -0.27 1.28 32.22
C GLY A 53 -0.66 0.07 31.36
N GLN A 54 -1.83 -0.53 31.61
CA GLN A 54 -2.30 -1.76 30.94
C GLN A 54 -2.58 -1.61 29.44
N LEU A 55 -2.67 -0.37 28.93
CA LEU A 55 -2.76 -0.11 27.50
C LEU A 55 -1.42 -0.21 26.78
N GLY A 56 -0.29 -0.11 27.47
CA GLY A 56 1.02 -0.34 26.84
C GLY A 56 1.46 0.77 25.87
N ASP A 57 0.87 1.96 25.97
CA ASP A 57 1.15 3.13 25.12
C ASP A 57 2.24 4.05 25.70
N GLY A 58 2.93 3.61 26.75
CA GLY A 58 3.93 4.39 27.48
C GLY A 58 3.36 5.42 28.45
N THR A 59 2.03 5.48 28.59
CA THR A 59 1.33 6.39 29.51
C THR A 59 0.55 5.62 30.57
N VAL A 60 -0.09 6.36 31.47
CA VAL A 60 -1.05 5.84 32.47
C VAL A 60 -2.40 6.57 32.35
N ILE A 61 -2.75 6.98 31.13
CA ILE A 61 -3.93 7.80 30.81
C ILE A 61 -4.93 6.94 30.06
N ASP A 62 -6.18 6.92 30.54
CA ASP A 62 -7.27 6.18 29.92
C ASP A 62 -7.49 6.63 28.47
N ARG A 63 -7.91 5.70 27.62
CA ARG A 63 -8.10 5.96 26.21
C ARG A 63 -9.52 5.60 25.81
N PRO A 64 -10.40 6.58 25.57
CA PRO A 64 -11.76 6.30 25.10
C PRO A 64 -11.82 5.82 23.65
N ALA A 65 -10.68 5.79 22.95
CA ALA A 65 -10.54 5.27 21.60
C ALA A 65 -9.23 4.49 21.48
N ALA A 66 -9.14 3.64 20.46
CA ALA A 66 -7.97 2.79 20.22
C ALA A 66 -6.65 3.58 20.14
N VAL A 67 -5.65 3.11 20.89
CA VAL A 67 -4.26 3.56 20.81
C VAL A 67 -3.36 2.37 20.45
N GLN A 68 -2.26 2.65 19.74
CA GLN A 68 -1.27 1.64 19.40
C GLN A 68 -0.44 1.25 20.64
N VAL A 69 -0.33 -0.06 20.89
CA VAL A 69 0.62 -0.59 21.88
C VAL A 69 2.04 -0.45 21.33
N GLN A 70 2.93 0.15 22.11
CA GLN A 70 4.30 0.45 21.68
C GLN A 70 5.23 -0.74 21.89
N GLY A 71 6.26 -0.86 21.04
CA GLY A 71 7.32 -1.86 21.22
C GLY A 71 6.90 -3.32 20.94
N LEU A 72 5.74 -3.52 20.30
CA LEU A 72 5.30 -4.83 19.80
C LEU A 72 5.40 -4.89 18.27
N SER A 73 5.87 -6.02 17.77
CA SER A 73 5.82 -6.39 16.36
C SER A 73 5.61 -7.90 16.28
N SER A 74 4.91 -8.40 15.26
CA SER A 74 4.73 -9.84 15.03
C SER A 74 4.04 -10.59 16.20
N VAL A 75 2.91 -10.07 16.69
CA VAL A 75 2.13 -10.70 17.78
C VAL A 75 1.22 -11.83 17.26
N LEU A 76 1.26 -13.00 17.90
CA LEU A 76 0.41 -14.17 17.61
C LEU A 76 -0.89 -14.21 18.44
N ALA A 77 -0.88 -13.68 19.66
CA ALA A 77 -2.08 -13.61 20.49
C ALA A 77 -1.93 -12.51 21.55
N VAL A 78 -3.05 -11.98 22.01
CA VAL A 78 -3.14 -11.07 23.15
C VAL A 78 -4.01 -11.68 24.25
N ALA A 79 -3.79 -11.27 25.50
CA ALA A 79 -4.67 -11.55 26.62
C ALA A 79 -4.69 -10.35 27.59
N ALA A 80 -5.86 -9.94 28.04
CA ALA A 80 -6.16 -8.80 28.89
C ALA A 80 -6.64 -9.32 30.25
N GLY A 81 -5.88 -9.04 31.30
CA GLY A 81 -6.23 -9.39 32.67
C GLY A 81 -7.05 -8.30 33.36
N GLY A 82 -7.11 -8.36 34.69
CA GLY A 82 -7.83 -7.35 35.49
C GLY A 82 -7.28 -5.92 35.31
N SER A 83 -5.95 -5.77 35.35
CA SER A 83 -5.27 -4.47 35.12
C SER A 83 -3.87 -4.66 34.53
N HIS A 84 -3.67 -5.75 33.80
CA HIS A 84 -2.42 -6.07 33.09
C HIS A 84 -2.74 -6.72 31.75
N SER A 85 -1.73 -6.83 30.91
CA SER A 85 -1.87 -7.31 29.54
C SER A 85 -0.68 -8.20 29.19
N LEU A 86 -0.95 -9.19 28.35
CA LEU A 86 0.01 -10.16 27.85
C LEU A 86 -0.03 -10.19 26.31
N SER A 87 1.10 -10.49 25.69
CA SER A 87 1.15 -10.83 24.28
C SER A 87 2.08 -12.01 24.01
N LEU A 88 1.62 -12.94 23.19
CA LEU A 88 2.40 -14.05 22.66
C LEU A 88 3.05 -13.59 21.36
N GLN A 89 4.37 -13.64 21.29
CA GLN A 89 5.13 -13.23 20.11
C GLN A 89 5.29 -14.40 19.12
N GLN A 90 5.60 -14.09 17.86
CA GLN A 90 5.86 -15.11 16.82
C GLN A 90 7.05 -16.03 17.13
N ASP A 91 8.04 -15.52 17.87
CA ASP A 91 9.16 -16.30 18.38
C ASP A 91 8.82 -17.22 19.58
N ARG A 92 7.52 -17.32 19.92
CA ARG A 92 6.98 -18.15 21.01
C ARG A 92 7.40 -17.71 22.41
N THR A 93 7.84 -16.46 22.57
CA THR A 93 8.03 -15.81 23.87
C THR A 93 6.79 -15.02 24.30
N VAL A 94 6.71 -14.65 25.58
CA VAL A 94 5.60 -13.86 26.15
C VAL A 94 6.12 -12.50 26.59
N LYS A 95 5.38 -11.43 26.28
CA LYS A 95 5.56 -10.10 26.85
C LYS A 95 4.40 -9.74 27.77
N SER A 96 4.66 -8.92 28.79
CA SER A 96 3.69 -8.45 29.77
C SER A 96 3.87 -6.96 30.10
N TRP A 97 2.77 -6.29 30.44
CA TRP A 97 2.74 -4.90 30.91
C TRP A 97 1.49 -4.60 31.74
N GLY A 98 1.43 -3.43 32.37
CA GLY A 98 0.38 -3.01 33.28
C GLY A 98 0.74 -3.21 34.76
N SER A 99 -0.27 -3.51 35.57
CA SER A 99 -0.15 -3.73 37.01
C SER A 99 0.74 -4.92 37.35
N ASN A 100 1.57 -4.80 38.39
CA ASN A 100 2.41 -5.89 38.88
C ASN A 100 2.35 -6.07 40.40
N VAL A 101 1.35 -5.48 41.08
CA VAL A 101 1.27 -5.50 42.56
C VAL A 101 1.22 -6.92 43.14
N SER A 102 0.73 -7.88 42.35
CA SER A 102 0.63 -9.30 42.70
C SER A 102 1.63 -10.19 41.95
N GLY A 103 2.60 -9.62 41.23
CA GLY A 103 3.55 -10.38 40.39
C GLY A 103 3.02 -10.79 39.02
N GLN A 104 1.94 -10.16 38.53
CA GLN A 104 1.23 -10.48 37.27
C GLN A 104 2.13 -10.43 36.02
N LEU A 105 3.23 -9.68 36.08
CA LEU A 105 4.16 -9.52 34.95
C LEU A 105 5.23 -10.63 34.89
N GLY A 106 5.42 -11.39 35.98
CA GLY A 106 6.27 -12.58 35.97
C GLY A 106 7.77 -12.30 35.86
N ASP A 107 8.21 -11.08 36.13
CA ASP A 107 9.59 -10.63 35.94
C ASP A 107 10.46 -10.72 37.21
N GLY A 108 9.95 -11.35 38.26
CA GLY A 108 10.60 -11.42 39.56
C GLY A 108 10.44 -10.16 40.43
N THR A 109 9.62 -9.20 39.99
CA THR A 109 9.37 -7.94 40.72
C THR A 109 7.88 -7.75 41.02
N ASN A 110 7.56 -6.69 41.78
CA ASN A 110 6.20 -6.18 41.98
C ASN A 110 5.98 -4.79 41.34
N ALA A 111 6.89 -4.36 40.46
CA ALA A 111 6.80 -3.04 39.82
C ALA A 111 5.99 -3.14 38.52
N GLY A 112 4.93 -2.33 38.41
CA GLY A 112 4.16 -2.19 37.18
C GLY A 112 4.96 -1.48 36.08
N ARG A 113 4.53 -1.60 34.82
CA ARG A 113 5.16 -0.89 33.70
C ARG A 113 4.15 -0.50 32.63
N PRO A 114 4.26 0.69 32.02
CA PRO A 114 3.36 1.13 30.95
C PRO A 114 3.79 0.68 29.55
N LEU A 115 4.83 -0.16 29.44
CA LEU A 115 5.36 -0.65 28.16
C LEU A 115 5.60 -2.16 28.21
N PRO A 116 5.29 -2.91 27.13
CA PRO A 116 5.56 -4.35 27.04
C PRO A 116 7.01 -4.73 27.30
N ALA A 117 7.22 -5.75 28.14
CA ALA A 117 8.53 -6.35 28.38
C ALA A 117 8.46 -7.88 28.40
N THR A 118 9.54 -8.53 28.00
CA THR A 118 9.61 -10.00 27.93
C THR A 118 9.53 -10.62 29.33
N VAL A 119 8.69 -11.64 29.47
CA VAL A 119 8.58 -12.48 30.68
C VAL A 119 9.73 -13.49 30.68
N PRO A 120 10.65 -13.45 31.67
CA PRO A 120 11.81 -14.34 31.69
C PRO A 120 11.43 -15.82 31.82
N GLY A 121 12.21 -16.69 31.17
CA GLY A 121 12.12 -18.14 31.35
C GLY A 121 11.01 -18.86 30.57
N LEU A 122 10.15 -18.13 29.86
CA LEU A 122 9.12 -18.72 28.99
C LEU A 122 9.59 -18.78 27.53
N THR A 123 9.61 -20.00 26.98
CA THR A 123 9.90 -20.27 25.56
C THR A 123 8.94 -21.35 25.05
N ASN A 124 8.75 -21.44 23.74
CA ASN A 124 7.87 -22.44 23.11
C ASN A 124 6.41 -22.36 23.58
N ILE A 125 5.88 -21.15 23.78
CA ILE A 125 4.50 -20.94 24.23
C ILE A 125 3.51 -21.05 23.05
N ALA A 126 2.45 -21.82 23.27
CA ALA A 126 1.35 -22.06 22.35
C ALA A 126 0.18 -21.11 22.56
N ALA A 127 -0.17 -20.80 23.81
CA ALA A 127 -1.28 -19.92 24.18
C ALA A 127 -1.03 -19.22 25.51
N ILE A 128 -1.73 -18.12 25.74
CA ILE A 128 -1.68 -17.30 26.96
C ILE A 128 -3.09 -17.02 27.47
N ALA A 129 -3.25 -16.81 28.77
CA ALA A 129 -4.48 -16.32 29.38
C ALA A 129 -4.13 -15.41 30.57
N ALA A 130 -4.94 -14.38 30.80
CA ALA A 130 -4.73 -13.42 31.87
C ALA A 130 -5.97 -13.35 32.75
N GLY A 131 -5.80 -13.57 34.05
CA GLY A 131 -6.87 -13.49 35.04
C GLY A 131 -6.91 -12.15 35.76
N GLY A 132 -7.64 -12.09 36.87
CA GLY A 132 -7.77 -10.85 37.67
C GLY A 132 -6.44 -10.38 38.26
N SER A 133 -5.68 -11.30 38.86
CA SER A 133 -4.36 -11.00 39.45
C SER A 133 -3.26 -12.00 39.10
N HIS A 134 -3.50 -12.87 38.14
CA HIS A 134 -2.59 -13.94 37.72
C HIS A 134 -2.57 -14.12 36.20
N SER A 135 -1.61 -14.89 35.73
CA SER A 135 -1.35 -15.12 34.31
C SER A 135 -0.99 -16.59 34.09
N LEU A 136 -1.34 -17.09 32.91
CA LEU A 136 -1.11 -18.46 32.47
C LEU A 136 -0.44 -18.49 31.09
N ALA A 137 0.39 -19.50 30.88
CA ALA A 137 0.93 -19.82 29.56
C ALA A 137 0.89 -21.34 29.33
N LEU A 138 0.39 -21.75 28.16
CA LEU A 138 0.41 -23.14 27.69
C LEU A 138 1.60 -23.30 26.74
N ALA A 139 2.52 -24.20 27.04
CA ALA A 139 3.63 -24.53 26.16
C ALA A 139 3.21 -25.54 25.07
N LEU A 140 3.98 -25.60 23.97
CA LEU A 140 3.75 -26.51 22.85
C LEU A 140 3.82 -28.00 23.23
N ASP A 141 4.48 -28.34 24.35
CA ASP A 141 4.54 -29.70 24.90
C ASP A 141 3.31 -30.05 25.77
N GLY A 142 2.34 -29.14 25.88
CA GLY A 142 1.14 -29.30 26.69
C GLY A 142 1.31 -28.98 28.18
N SER A 143 2.48 -28.48 28.60
CA SER A 143 2.69 -28.04 29.98
C SER A 143 2.15 -26.63 30.23
N VAL A 144 1.60 -26.40 31.43
CA VAL A 144 1.04 -25.10 31.82
C VAL A 144 1.96 -24.43 32.83
N TRP A 145 2.16 -23.12 32.65
CA TRP A 145 2.90 -22.24 33.54
C TRP A 145 1.97 -21.19 34.13
N THR A 146 2.21 -20.80 35.37
CA THR A 146 1.40 -19.82 36.11
C THR A 146 2.29 -18.86 36.89
N TRP A 147 1.88 -17.60 36.95
CA TRP A 147 2.49 -16.56 37.80
C TRP A 147 1.44 -15.51 38.18
N GLY A 148 1.81 -14.56 39.03
CA GLY A 148 0.88 -13.65 39.71
C GLY A 148 0.22 -14.29 40.93
N SER A 149 -0.68 -13.54 41.57
CA SER A 149 -1.22 -13.81 42.91
C SER A 149 -0.11 -14.19 43.91
N LEU A 150 0.88 -13.31 44.06
CA LEU A 150 2.08 -13.44 44.91
C LEU A 150 3.18 -14.37 44.38
N VAL A 151 3.02 -14.97 43.19
CA VAL A 151 4.07 -15.72 42.50
C VAL A 151 4.76 -14.81 41.48
N LEU A 152 5.98 -14.35 41.79
CA LEU A 152 6.64 -13.28 41.02
C LEU A 152 7.28 -13.71 39.69
N SER A 153 7.44 -15.02 39.46
CA SER A 153 8.05 -15.56 38.25
C SER A 153 7.29 -16.81 37.78
N PRO A 154 7.26 -17.10 36.47
CA PRO A 154 6.60 -18.29 35.93
C PRO A 154 6.99 -19.58 36.64
N GLN A 155 5.99 -20.31 37.11
CA GLN A 155 6.14 -21.65 37.69
C GLN A 155 5.32 -22.67 36.92
N ARG A 156 5.90 -23.83 36.64
CA ARG A 156 5.20 -24.93 35.99
C ARG A 156 4.16 -25.53 36.93
N VAL A 157 2.93 -25.68 36.46
CA VAL A 157 1.85 -26.35 37.19
C VAL A 157 2.06 -27.87 37.10
N THR A 158 2.27 -28.50 38.25
CA THR A 158 2.47 -29.95 38.33
C THR A 158 1.15 -30.70 38.53
N GLY A 159 1.03 -31.90 37.97
CA GLY A 159 -0.16 -32.74 38.14
C GLY A 159 -1.21 -32.62 37.04
N LEU A 160 -1.00 -31.76 36.04
CA LEU A 160 -1.83 -31.72 34.83
C LEU A 160 -1.41 -32.79 33.83
N PRO A 161 -2.36 -33.38 33.09
CA PRO A 161 -2.07 -34.14 31.87
C PRO A 161 -1.61 -33.19 30.75
N MET A 162 -1.50 -33.72 29.52
CA MET A 162 -1.25 -32.89 28.34
C MET A 162 -2.45 -31.97 28.07
N ILE A 163 -2.24 -30.67 28.25
CA ILE A 163 -3.26 -29.64 28.09
C ILE A 163 -3.29 -29.12 26.64
N SER A 164 -4.50 -28.84 26.14
CA SER A 164 -4.74 -28.28 24.81
C SER A 164 -5.33 -26.87 24.82
N ALA A 165 -5.94 -26.43 25.93
CA ALA A 165 -6.47 -25.08 26.09
C ALA A 165 -6.46 -24.64 27.56
N ILE A 166 -6.39 -23.33 27.79
CA ILE A 166 -6.36 -22.71 29.12
C ILE A 166 -7.30 -21.50 29.14
N ALA A 167 -7.86 -21.20 30.31
CA ALA A 167 -8.58 -19.95 30.60
C ALA A 167 -8.27 -19.49 32.03
N ALA A 168 -8.38 -18.20 32.28
CA ALA A 168 -8.10 -17.59 33.59
C ALA A 168 -9.26 -16.68 33.98
N GLY A 169 -9.84 -16.92 35.16
CA GLY A 169 -10.86 -16.05 35.75
C GLY A 169 -10.23 -15.00 36.65
N SER A 170 -11.05 -14.32 37.47
CA SER A 170 -10.51 -13.38 38.47
C SER A 170 -9.55 -14.10 39.43
N ASP A 171 -10.03 -15.22 39.98
CA ASP A 171 -9.38 -15.91 41.09
C ASP A 171 -8.92 -17.33 40.74
N HIS A 172 -9.53 -17.99 39.75
CA HIS A 172 -9.27 -19.40 39.41
C HIS A 172 -8.74 -19.58 37.99
N SER A 173 -8.24 -20.78 37.70
CA SER A 173 -7.72 -21.17 36.41
C SER A 173 -8.41 -22.43 35.90
N LEU A 174 -8.65 -22.50 34.59
CA LEU A 174 -9.22 -23.66 33.91
C LEU A 174 -8.27 -24.18 32.83
N ALA A 175 -8.31 -25.48 32.58
CA ALA A 175 -7.62 -26.11 31.46
C ALA A 175 -8.45 -27.25 30.87
N ILE A 176 -8.26 -27.52 29.58
CA ILE A 176 -8.82 -28.67 28.88
C ILE A 176 -7.68 -29.59 28.46
N ASP A 177 -7.79 -30.87 28.77
CA ASP A 177 -6.83 -31.87 28.28
C ASP A 177 -7.16 -32.39 26.87
N ALA A 178 -6.24 -33.13 26.27
CA ALA A 178 -6.40 -33.66 24.91
C ALA A 178 -7.61 -34.60 24.71
N ALA A 179 -8.25 -35.07 25.78
CA ALA A 179 -9.46 -35.89 25.74
C ALA A 179 -10.74 -35.07 25.96
N GLY A 180 -10.63 -33.76 26.18
CA GLY A 180 -11.77 -32.88 26.44
C GLY A 180 -12.26 -32.93 27.88
N ASN A 181 -11.41 -33.33 28.84
CA ASN A 181 -11.71 -33.19 30.27
C ASN A 181 -11.27 -31.83 30.78
N VAL A 182 -12.03 -31.27 31.72
CA VAL A 182 -11.77 -29.96 32.32
C VAL A 182 -11.03 -30.12 33.65
N TRP A 183 -10.03 -29.29 33.89
CA TRP A 183 -9.23 -29.20 35.11
C TRP A 183 -9.31 -27.79 35.69
N THR A 184 -9.36 -27.66 37.01
CA THR A 184 -9.42 -26.37 37.73
C THR A 184 -8.42 -26.30 38.88
N TRP A 185 -7.91 -25.10 39.18
CA TRP A 185 -7.07 -24.81 40.35
C TRP A 185 -7.17 -23.34 40.76
N ARG A 186 -6.56 -22.99 41.92
CA ARG A 186 -6.60 -21.63 42.53
C ARG A 186 -7.99 -21.14 43.00
N ALA A 187 -8.92 -22.05 43.27
CA ALA A 187 -10.25 -21.76 43.81
C ALA A 187 -10.26 -21.03 45.17
N ASN A 188 -11.19 -20.09 45.37
CA ASN A 188 -11.40 -19.37 46.63
C ASN A 188 -12.54 -20.04 47.46
N PRO A 189 -12.38 -20.35 48.76
CA PRO A 189 -13.30 -21.26 49.49
C PRO A 189 -14.66 -20.65 49.93
N ILE A 190 -14.95 -19.38 49.62
CA ILE A 190 -16.00 -18.61 50.32
C ILE A 190 -17.44 -19.02 49.92
N PHE A 191 -17.63 -19.61 48.73
CA PHE A 191 -18.92 -20.16 48.31
C PHE A 191 -18.78 -21.67 48.13
N GLY A 192 -19.13 -22.43 49.18
CA GLY A 192 -18.92 -23.88 49.31
C GLY A 192 -19.61 -24.74 48.26
N GLY A 193 -19.11 -24.70 47.04
CA GLY A 193 -19.56 -25.49 45.89
C GLY A 193 -18.41 -26.07 45.08
N GLU A 194 -17.28 -25.38 44.92
CA GLU A 194 -16.11 -26.03 44.35
C GLU A 194 -15.59 -27.08 45.34
N LEU A 195 -15.47 -28.33 44.86
CA LEU A 195 -15.06 -29.57 45.55
C LEU A 195 -14.46 -29.42 46.97
N PRO A 196 -14.82 -30.29 47.94
CA PRO A 196 -14.38 -30.15 49.32
C PRO A 196 -12.85 -30.23 49.44
N GLN A 197 -12.26 -29.20 50.07
CA GLN A 197 -10.85 -29.06 50.50
C GLN A 197 -9.87 -28.68 49.36
N LEU A 198 -8.93 -27.73 49.47
CA LEU A 198 -8.05 -27.32 50.56
C LEU A 198 -7.70 -25.83 50.39
N ILE A 199 -7.50 -25.11 51.50
CA ILE A 199 -6.77 -23.83 51.52
C ILE A 199 -5.34 -24.12 51.03
N GLY A 200 -4.91 -23.52 49.92
CA GLY A 200 -3.53 -23.62 49.45
C GLY A 200 -3.19 -24.85 48.60
N ALA A 201 -4.12 -25.40 47.81
CA ALA A 201 -3.81 -26.41 46.80
C ALA A 201 -3.46 -25.77 45.44
N PRO A 202 -2.17 -25.60 45.07
CA PRO A 202 -1.75 -25.33 43.69
C PRO A 202 -1.93 -26.57 42.78
N THR A 203 -2.45 -27.68 43.30
CA THR A 203 -2.61 -28.96 42.60
C THR A 203 -3.94 -28.99 41.84
N PRO A 204 -3.91 -29.15 40.52
CA PRO A 204 -5.13 -29.17 39.72
C PRO A 204 -6.01 -30.37 39.98
N VAL A 205 -7.33 -30.14 39.86
CA VAL A 205 -8.36 -31.14 40.08
C VAL A 205 -9.26 -31.23 38.85
N GLN A 206 -9.60 -32.45 38.43
CA GLN A 206 -10.50 -32.68 37.31
C GLN A 206 -11.95 -32.37 37.73
N VAL A 207 -12.66 -31.60 36.91
CA VAL A 207 -14.09 -31.33 37.07
C VAL A 207 -14.89 -32.53 36.56
N THR A 208 -15.53 -33.25 37.47
CA THR A 208 -16.34 -34.43 37.13
C THR A 208 -17.69 -34.04 36.54
N GLY A 209 -18.24 -34.87 35.65
CA GLY A 209 -19.55 -34.65 35.02
C GLY A 209 -19.50 -33.90 33.68
N LEU A 210 -18.31 -33.47 33.26
CA LEU A 210 -18.06 -32.95 31.91
C LEU A 210 -17.28 -33.97 31.08
N SER A 211 -17.59 -34.03 29.80
CA SER A 211 -16.84 -34.82 28.80
C SER A 211 -16.97 -34.17 27.44
N ASN A 212 -15.99 -34.38 26.56
CA ASN A 212 -15.97 -33.84 25.20
C ASN A 212 -16.12 -32.30 25.15
N ILE A 213 -15.47 -31.61 26.09
CA ILE A 213 -15.42 -30.15 26.11
C ILE A 213 -14.40 -29.67 25.08
N LYS A 214 -14.78 -28.66 24.29
CA LYS A 214 -13.91 -28.03 23.29
C LYS A 214 -13.40 -26.65 23.71
N GLU A 215 -14.08 -26.01 24.66
CA GLU A 215 -13.77 -24.63 25.08
C GLU A 215 -14.25 -24.38 26.51
N VAL A 216 -13.52 -23.51 27.23
CA VAL A 216 -13.83 -23.07 28.59
C VAL A 216 -13.64 -21.56 28.68
N ALA A 217 -14.50 -20.89 29.44
CA ALA A 217 -14.35 -19.48 29.79
C ALA A 217 -14.51 -19.33 31.30
N ALA A 218 -13.78 -18.39 31.90
CA ALA A 218 -13.73 -18.19 33.34
C ALA A 218 -14.10 -16.75 33.69
N GLY A 219 -15.18 -16.56 34.43
CA GLY A 219 -15.59 -15.26 34.92
C GLY A 219 -14.95 -14.91 36.27
N PHE A 220 -15.63 -14.11 37.10
CA PHE A 220 -15.10 -13.70 38.40
C PHE A 220 -14.89 -14.93 39.32
N GLN A 221 -15.96 -15.67 39.58
CA GLN A 221 -15.98 -16.88 40.44
C GLN A 221 -16.96 -17.93 39.91
N TYR A 222 -17.12 -17.96 38.59
CA TYR A 222 -17.90 -18.94 37.88
C TYR A 222 -17.20 -19.33 36.59
N SER A 223 -17.58 -20.46 36.04
CA SER A 223 -16.97 -21.04 34.85
C SER A 223 -18.03 -21.43 33.85
N LEU A 224 -17.67 -21.37 32.57
CA LEU A 224 -18.41 -21.91 31.45
C LEU A 224 -17.59 -23.00 30.76
N ALA A 225 -18.28 -24.03 30.25
CA ALA A 225 -17.69 -25.04 29.38
C ALA A 225 -18.62 -25.27 28.19
N LEU A 226 -18.05 -25.31 26.99
CA LEU A 226 -18.75 -25.60 25.74
C LEU A 226 -18.37 -26.97 25.21
N GLY A 227 -19.38 -27.79 24.97
CA GLY A 227 -19.25 -29.15 24.45
C GLY A 227 -19.10 -29.17 22.95
N GLN A 228 -18.52 -30.26 22.44
CA GLN A 228 -18.52 -30.54 21.00
C GLN A 228 -19.94 -30.70 20.42
N ASP A 229 -20.93 -31.02 21.26
CA ASP A 229 -22.35 -31.10 20.89
C ASP A 229 -23.07 -29.73 20.87
N GLY A 230 -22.35 -28.64 21.16
CA GLY A 230 -22.89 -27.28 21.18
C GLY A 230 -23.74 -26.96 22.42
N ARG A 231 -23.67 -27.77 23.48
CA ARG A 231 -24.26 -27.46 24.79
C ARG A 231 -23.27 -26.68 25.66
N VAL A 232 -23.82 -25.81 26.50
CA VAL A 232 -23.05 -25.00 27.45
C VAL A 232 -23.37 -25.44 28.87
N TRP A 233 -22.34 -25.62 29.68
CA TRP A 233 -22.45 -25.87 31.11
C TRP A 233 -21.81 -24.73 31.90
N ALA A 234 -22.34 -24.48 33.09
CA ALA A 234 -21.85 -23.48 34.01
C ALA A 234 -21.73 -24.04 35.43
N TRP A 235 -20.80 -23.51 36.23
CA TRP A 235 -20.72 -23.79 37.68
C TRP A 235 -20.03 -22.65 38.41
N GLY A 236 -20.17 -22.62 39.74
CA GLY A 236 -19.65 -21.58 40.63
C GLY A 236 -20.72 -20.61 41.11
N MET A 237 -20.34 -19.34 41.30
CA MET A 237 -21.18 -18.25 41.79
C MET A 237 -22.36 -17.95 40.85
N ASN A 238 -23.54 -17.63 41.40
CA ASN A 238 -24.76 -17.36 40.60
C ASN A 238 -25.66 -16.22 41.13
N PHE A 239 -25.14 -15.28 41.93
CA PHE A 239 -26.01 -14.27 42.55
C PHE A 239 -26.74 -13.34 41.58
N TYR A 240 -26.25 -13.24 40.35
CA TYR A 240 -26.81 -12.40 39.29
C TYR A 240 -27.45 -13.23 38.16
N GLY A 241 -27.51 -14.55 38.29
CA GLY A 241 -28.01 -15.45 37.25
C GLY A 241 -26.98 -15.83 36.19
N GLN A 242 -25.68 -15.61 36.45
CA GLN A 242 -24.59 -15.88 35.51
C GLN A 242 -24.39 -17.36 35.12
N LEU A 243 -25.06 -18.30 35.82
CA LEU A 243 -25.10 -19.71 35.40
C LEU A 243 -26.14 -19.99 34.30
N GLY A 244 -27.08 -19.08 34.03
CA GLY A 244 -28.03 -19.21 32.92
C GLY A 244 -29.02 -20.38 33.05
N ASP A 245 -29.16 -20.95 34.24
CA ASP A 245 -29.99 -22.13 34.54
C ASP A 245 -31.42 -21.77 34.99
N GLY A 246 -31.78 -20.48 34.93
CA GLY A 246 -33.04 -19.94 35.40
C GLY A 246 -33.08 -19.64 36.90
N THR A 247 -32.00 -19.91 37.64
CA THR A 247 -31.90 -19.68 39.08
C THR A 247 -30.90 -18.57 39.41
N THR A 248 -30.77 -18.25 40.70
CA THR A 248 -29.70 -17.41 41.26
C THR A 248 -28.91 -18.16 42.35
N ASN A 249 -29.01 -19.50 42.35
CA ASN A 249 -28.32 -20.35 43.32
C ASN A 249 -26.97 -20.78 42.75
N ALA A 250 -25.91 -20.65 43.55
CA ALA A 250 -24.59 -21.15 43.17
C ALA A 250 -24.63 -22.67 42.98
N ALA A 251 -23.82 -23.18 42.04
CA ALA A 251 -23.74 -24.60 41.73
C ALA A 251 -22.31 -25.11 41.89
N GLY A 252 -22.11 -26.12 42.74
CA GLY A 252 -20.80 -26.73 42.94
C GLY A 252 -20.39 -27.77 41.89
N ALA A 253 -21.35 -28.17 41.06
CA ALA A 253 -21.15 -29.08 39.95
C ALA A 253 -21.71 -28.43 38.67
N PRO A 254 -21.22 -28.83 37.49
CA PRO A 254 -21.71 -28.33 36.21
C PRO A 254 -23.23 -28.48 36.06
N VAL A 255 -23.91 -27.37 35.83
CA VAL A 255 -25.32 -27.29 35.43
C VAL A 255 -25.42 -26.83 33.99
N GLN A 256 -26.43 -27.28 33.25
CA GLN A 256 -26.58 -26.90 31.85
C GLN A 256 -27.25 -25.52 31.73
N VAL A 257 -26.67 -24.64 30.91
CA VAL A 257 -27.30 -23.37 30.52
C VAL A 257 -28.56 -23.66 29.70
N THR A 258 -29.68 -23.05 30.07
CA THR A 258 -30.99 -23.35 29.48
C THR A 258 -31.22 -22.60 28.17
N GLY A 259 -31.97 -23.19 27.23
CA GLY A 259 -32.45 -22.50 26.03
C GLY A 259 -31.40 -22.25 24.93
N LEU A 260 -30.19 -22.78 25.05
CA LEU A 260 -29.15 -22.68 24.02
C LEU A 260 -29.01 -23.98 23.22
N THR A 261 -28.79 -23.86 21.91
CA THR A 261 -28.53 -24.98 20.99
C THR A 261 -27.53 -24.56 19.93
N GLY A 262 -26.62 -25.47 19.54
CA GLY A 262 -25.72 -25.24 18.40
C GLY A 262 -24.64 -24.18 18.63
N ILE A 263 -24.27 -23.96 19.91
CA ILE A 263 -23.27 -22.95 20.29
C ILE A 263 -21.88 -23.32 19.75
N GLN A 264 -21.20 -22.31 19.24
CA GLN A 264 -19.87 -22.41 18.64
C GLN A 264 -18.77 -21.75 19.48
N ASP A 265 -19.14 -20.79 20.33
CA ASP A 265 -18.22 -19.93 21.08
C ASP A 265 -18.90 -19.43 22.37
N VAL A 266 -18.14 -19.27 23.45
CA VAL A 266 -18.61 -18.78 24.76
C VAL A 266 -17.61 -17.82 25.38
N ALA A 267 -18.10 -16.75 26.01
CA ALA A 267 -17.28 -15.80 26.76
C ALA A 267 -17.88 -15.53 28.14
N ALA A 268 -17.04 -15.18 29.11
CA ALA A 268 -17.44 -14.97 30.50
C ALA A 268 -16.86 -13.65 31.00
N GLY A 269 -17.72 -12.66 31.24
CA GLY A 269 -17.35 -11.48 32.00
C GLY A 269 -17.33 -11.78 33.50
N TRP A 270 -17.20 -10.75 34.34
CA TRP A 270 -17.17 -11.00 35.80
C TRP A 270 -18.46 -11.67 36.29
N PHE A 271 -19.60 -11.16 35.85
CA PHE A 271 -20.92 -11.58 36.34
C PHE A 271 -21.96 -11.82 35.23
N HIS A 272 -21.53 -11.88 33.96
CA HIS A 272 -22.39 -12.18 32.83
C HIS A 272 -21.71 -13.14 31.86
N GLY A 273 -22.51 -13.97 31.18
CA GLY A 273 -22.05 -14.91 30.16
C GLY A 273 -22.57 -14.53 28.78
N LEU A 274 -21.77 -14.83 27.77
CA LEU A 274 -22.12 -14.70 26.36
C LEU A 274 -21.99 -16.05 25.65
N ALA A 275 -22.82 -16.28 24.64
CA ALA A 275 -22.70 -17.42 23.75
C ALA A 275 -23.02 -17.00 22.32
N ARG A 276 -22.34 -17.62 21.34
CA ARG A 276 -22.59 -17.42 19.91
C ARG A 276 -22.90 -18.74 19.21
N ASP A 277 -23.92 -18.77 18.37
CA ASP A 277 -24.29 -19.98 17.61
C ASP A 277 -23.59 -20.06 16.24
N GLY A 278 -23.95 -21.09 15.47
CA GLY A 278 -23.44 -21.29 14.11
C GLY A 278 -23.89 -20.25 13.08
N ASN A 279 -24.91 -19.45 13.37
CA ASN A 279 -25.38 -18.37 12.50
C ASN A 279 -24.73 -17.02 12.84
N GLY A 280 -23.91 -16.98 13.89
CA GLY A 280 -23.30 -15.74 14.39
C GLY A 280 -24.29 -14.86 15.14
N GLU A 281 -25.36 -15.44 15.70
CA GLU A 281 -26.25 -14.77 16.63
C GLU A 281 -25.65 -14.82 18.04
N ILE A 282 -25.96 -13.83 18.89
CA ILE A 282 -25.41 -13.74 20.25
C ILE A 282 -26.53 -13.83 21.29
N TRP A 283 -26.26 -14.60 22.35
CA TRP A 283 -27.05 -14.64 23.57
C TRP A 283 -26.24 -14.17 24.76
N ALA A 284 -26.90 -13.46 25.69
CA ALA A 284 -26.30 -12.97 26.92
C ALA A 284 -27.17 -13.31 28.14
N TRP A 285 -26.56 -13.50 29.30
CA TRP A 285 -27.27 -13.66 30.58
C TRP A 285 -26.39 -13.24 31.76
N GLY A 286 -26.99 -13.13 32.95
CA GLY A 286 -26.34 -12.73 34.18
C GLY A 286 -26.62 -11.28 34.56
N ASP A 287 -25.60 -10.62 35.12
CA ASP A 287 -25.68 -9.21 35.48
C ASP A 287 -25.89 -8.31 34.26
N ASN A 288 -26.65 -7.23 34.45
CA ASN A 288 -26.93 -6.25 33.41
C ASN A 288 -27.01 -4.82 33.97
N SER A 289 -26.36 -4.57 35.12
CA SER A 289 -26.48 -3.30 35.84
C SER A 289 -26.02 -2.10 34.99
N ASP A 290 -25.10 -2.35 34.06
CA ASP A 290 -24.46 -1.36 33.18
C ASP A 290 -24.80 -1.58 31.70
N GLY A 291 -25.75 -2.49 31.40
CA GLY A 291 -26.16 -2.80 30.02
C GLY A 291 -25.28 -3.84 29.32
N GLN A 292 -24.43 -4.57 30.05
CA GLN A 292 -23.48 -5.55 29.49
C GLN A 292 -24.12 -6.74 28.75
N LEU A 293 -25.44 -6.93 28.86
CA LEU A 293 -26.16 -7.93 28.06
C LEU A 293 -26.54 -7.44 26.66
N GLY A 294 -26.53 -6.13 26.40
CA GLY A 294 -26.80 -5.58 25.06
C GLY A 294 -28.24 -5.71 24.58
N ASP A 295 -29.18 -6.10 25.45
CA ASP A 295 -30.59 -6.36 25.11
C ASP A 295 -31.47 -5.10 25.08
N GLY A 296 -30.86 -3.91 25.12
CA GLY A 296 -31.54 -2.62 25.22
C GLY A 296 -32.06 -2.30 26.62
N SER A 297 -31.74 -3.11 27.63
CA SER A 297 -32.14 -2.91 29.01
C SER A 297 -30.96 -2.90 29.97
N THR A 298 -31.23 -2.59 31.24
CA THR A 298 -30.30 -2.80 32.37
C THR A 298 -30.83 -3.85 33.35
N THR A 299 -31.67 -4.77 32.86
CA THR A 299 -32.31 -5.82 33.68
C THR A 299 -31.51 -7.12 33.62
N ARG A 300 -31.18 -7.66 34.79
CA ARG A 300 -30.49 -8.97 34.92
C ARG A 300 -31.33 -10.10 34.34
N ARG A 301 -30.67 -11.12 33.80
CA ARG A 301 -31.34 -12.28 33.18
C ARG A 301 -30.75 -13.58 33.72
N SER A 302 -31.54 -14.41 34.40
CA SER A 302 -31.09 -15.75 34.83
C SER A 302 -31.18 -16.81 33.73
N THR A 303 -31.67 -16.44 32.55
CA THR A 303 -31.70 -17.28 31.35
C THR A 303 -31.18 -16.48 30.16
N PRO A 304 -30.53 -17.13 29.18
CA PRO A 304 -30.06 -16.48 27.96
C PRO A 304 -31.14 -15.65 27.24
N VAL A 305 -30.80 -14.41 26.91
CA VAL A 305 -31.58 -13.52 26.05
C VAL A 305 -30.80 -13.25 24.76
N LYS A 306 -31.49 -13.28 23.62
CA LYS A 306 -30.88 -12.99 22.32
C LYS A 306 -30.69 -11.49 22.12
N ILE A 307 -29.48 -11.07 21.77
CA ILE A 307 -29.14 -9.69 21.41
C ILE A 307 -29.73 -9.37 20.03
N GLN A 308 -30.48 -8.28 19.91
CA GLN A 308 -31.10 -7.87 18.65
C GLN A 308 -30.12 -7.03 17.82
N GLY A 309 -30.21 -7.12 16.49
CA GLY A 309 -29.43 -6.28 15.57
C GLY A 309 -28.01 -6.77 15.28
N LEU A 310 -27.57 -7.89 15.86
CA LEU A 310 -26.30 -8.55 15.54
C LEU A 310 -26.53 -9.81 14.70
N GLN A 311 -25.78 -9.95 13.60
CA GLN A 311 -25.81 -11.09 12.69
C GLN A 311 -24.42 -11.33 12.11
N GLY A 312 -24.06 -12.60 11.84
CA GLY A 312 -22.79 -12.94 11.20
C GLY A 312 -21.54 -12.66 12.03
N VAL A 313 -21.69 -12.58 13.36
CA VAL A 313 -20.56 -12.36 14.28
C VAL A 313 -19.58 -13.53 14.17
N GLY A 314 -18.28 -13.22 14.11
CA GLY A 314 -17.20 -14.20 14.02
C GLY A 314 -16.82 -14.76 15.38
N THR A 315 -16.51 -13.88 16.34
CA THR A 315 -16.11 -14.23 17.71
C THR A 315 -16.69 -13.25 18.72
N ILE A 316 -16.79 -13.68 19.97
CA ILE A 316 -17.27 -12.87 21.10
C ILE A 316 -16.25 -12.84 22.23
N ASP A 317 -16.28 -11.78 23.03
CA ASP A 317 -15.53 -11.73 24.29
C ASP A 317 -16.21 -10.83 25.34
N ALA A 318 -15.81 -10.95 26.61
CA ALA A 318 -16.43 -10.23 27.72
C ALA A 318 -15.40 -9.82 28.79
N GLY A 319 -15.41 -8.53 29.13
CA GLY A 319 -14.64 -7.99 30.24
C GLY A 319 -15.42 -7.97 31.55
N ALA A 320 -15.04 -7.12 32.51
CA ALA A 320 -15.71 -7.09 33.82
C ALA A 320 -17.20 -6.78 33.71
N ALA A 321 -17.53 -5.70 32.98
CA ALA A 321 -18.87 -5.18 32.83
C ALA A 321 -19.13 -4.65 31.41
N HIS A 322 -18.34 -5.09 30.43
CA HIS A 322 -18.54 -4.82 29.02
C HIS A 322 -18.39 -6.10 28.19
N SER A 323 -18.93 -6.04 26.98
CA SER A 323 -18.99 -7.14 26.03
C SER A 323 -18.50 -6.67 24.68
N VAL A 324 -17.90 -7.57 23.92
CA VAL A 324 -17.29 -7.28 22.61
C VAL A 324 -17.68 -8.37 21.61
N ALA A 325 -17.98 -7.97 20.38
CA ALA A 325 -18.18 -8.84 19.24
C ALA A 325 -17.25 -8.41 18.09
N LEU A 326 -16.64 -9.39 17.43
CA LEU A 326 -15.74 -9.19 16.30
C LEU A 326 -16.27 -9.95 15.07
N TRP A 327 -16.31 -9.27 13.93
CA TRP A 327 -16.67 -9.83 12.64
C TRP A 327 -15.43 -10.25 11.84
N SER A 328 -15.63 -11.12 10.84
CA SER A 328 -14.55 -11.62 9.98
C SER A 328 -13.89 -10.53 9.12
N ASP A 329 -14.57 -9.41 8.92
CA ASP A 329 -14.05 -8.23 8.22
C ASP A 329 -13.26 -7.28 9.13
N GLY A 330 -13.11 -7.61 10.42
CA GLY A 330 -12.40 -6.80 11.41
C GLY A 330 -13.27 -5.80 12.15
N ALA A 331 -14.56 -5.65 11.81
CA ALA A 331 -15.46 -4.75 12.54
C ALA A 331 -15.65 -5.22 13.99
N ILE A 332 -15.71 -4.26 14.92
CA ILE A 332 -15.90 -4.52 16.35
C ILE A 332 -17.15 -3.77 16.82
N GLN A 333 -18.00 -4.43 17.58
CA GLN A 333 -19.03 -3.76 18.37
C GLN A 333 -18.84 -4.08 19.85
N SER A 334 -19.09 -3.11 20.70
CA SER A 334 -19.00 -3.22 22.14
C SER A 334 -20.26 -2.69 22.81
N TRP A 335 -20.54 -3.11 24.04
CA TRP A 335 -21.64 -2.60 24.86
C TRP A 335 -21.38 -2.89 26.35
N GLY A 336 -22.13 -2.22 27.22
CA GLY A 336 -21.98 -2.28 28.68
C GLY A 336 -21.40 -0.99 29.26
N LEU A 337 -20.64 -1.14 30.35
CA LEU A 337 -19.97 -0.04 31.06
C LEU A 337 -18.93 0.65 30.16
N ASP A 338 -18.82 1.98 30.25
CA ASP A 338 -17.84 2.78 29.49
C ASP A 338 -17.17 3.89 30.31
N LEU A 339 -17.16 3.82 31.64
CA LEU A 339 -16.64 4.93 32.46
C LEU A 339 -15.18 5.28 32.18
N ASP A 340 -14.40 4.29 31.73
CA ASP A 340 -12.97 4.41 31.45
C ASP A 340 -12.70 4.37 29.93
N GLY A 341 -13.75 4.34 29.11
CA GLY A 341 -13.64 4.27 27.65
C GLY A 341 -13.43 2.86 27.09
N GLN A 342 -13.69 1.81 27.87
CA GLN A 342 -13.49 0.39 27.51
C GLN A 342 -14.31 -0.08 26.30
N LEU A 343 -15.38 0.65 25.94
CA LEU A 343 -16.12 0.40 24.72
C LEU A 343 -15.38 0.90 23.47
N GLY A 344 -14.44 1.84 23.62
CA GLY A 344 -13.61 2.33 22.52
C GLY A 344 -14.37 3.19 21.52
N VAL A 345 -15.45 3.84 21.95
CA VAL A 345 -16.38 4.62 21.10
C VAL A 345 -16.11 6.12 21.10
N GLY A 346 -14.98 6.56 21.67
CA GLY A 346 -14.58 7.97 21.76
C GLY A 346 -15.27 8.76 22.87
N GLY A 347 -16.06 8.10 23.72
CA GLY A 347 -16.77 8.68 24.86
C GLY A 347 -16.51 7.92 26.17
N SER A 348 -17.32 8.21 27.17
CA SER A 348 -17.29 7.52 28.48
C SER A 348 -18.70 7.15 28.98
N ALA A 349 -19.64 6.95 28.06
CA ALA A 349 -21.04 6.72 28.36
C ALA A 349 -21.38 5.27 28.06
N GLY A 350 -21.90 4.54 29.06
CA GLY A 350 -22.28 3.15 28.86
C GLY A 350 -23.39 2.98 27.83
N HIS A 351 -23.42 1.80 27.19
CA HIS A 351 -24.37 1.47 26.14
C HIS A 351 -25.09 0.15 26.44
N SER A 352 -26.42 0.16 26.55
CA SER A 352 -27.22 -1.07 26.73
C SER A 352 -27.55 -1.78 25.41
N THR A 353 -27.07 -1.27 24.29
CA THR A 353 -27.16 -1.86 22.96
C THR A 353 -25.78 -1.86 22.31
N PRO A 354 -25.47 -2.84 21.44
CA PRO A 354 -24.23 -2.85 20.67
C PRO A 354 -23.95 -1.52 19.95
N VAL A 355 -22.72 -1.02 20.05
CA VAL A 355 -22.22 0.17 19.38
C VAL A 355 -20.86 -0.12 18.75
N SER A 356 -20.57 0.49 17.60
CA SER A 356 -19.30 0.27 16.90
C SER A 356 -18.10 0.77 17.72
N ALA A 357 -17.25 -0.17 18.13
CA ALA A 357 -16.03 0.08 18.88
C ALA A 357 -14.87 0.37 17.92
N GLY A 358 -13.92 1.17 18.41
CA GLY A 358 -12.69 1.51 17.70
C GLY A 358 -12.82 2.64 16.69
N GLY A 359 -13.96 3.33 16.61
CA GLY A 359 -14.09 4.52 15.76
C GLY A 359 -12.88 5.45 15.87
N TYR A 360 -12.51 6.07 14.74
CA TYR A 360 -11.82 7.37 14.65
C TYR A 360 -10.31 7.43 14.35
N LEU A 361 -9.69 6.42 13.72
CA LEU A 361 -8.55 6.69 12.80
C LEU A 361 -8.97 6.36 11.37
N THR A 362 -9.36 7.39 10.63
CA THR A 362 -9.41 7.32 9.18
C THR A 362 -8.14 7.93 8.64
N GLN A 363 -7.62 7.35 7.56
CA GLN A 363 -6.53 7.93 6.81
C GLN A 363 -7.06 8.28 5.43
N THR A 364 -7.15 9.58 5.17
CA THR A 364 -7.29 10.09 3.81
C THR A 364 -5.90 10.10 3.18
N THR A 365 -5.81 9.61 1.95
CA THR A 365 -4.60 9.66 1.12
C THR A 365 -4.95 10.29 -0.22
N ILE A 366 -4.00 11.00 -0.81
CA ILE A 366 -4.06 11.36 -2.22
C ILE A 366 -3.22 10.29 -2.93
N SER A 367 -3.86 9.49 -3.77
CA SER A 367 -3.24 8.32 -4.40
C SER A 367 -2.70 8.63 -5.79
N LEU A 368 -3.25 9.66 -6.46
CA LEU A 368 -2.81 10.07 -7.78
C LEU A 368 -3.27 11.50 -8.09
N LEU A 369 -2.41 12.27 -8.76
CA LEU A 369 -2.74 13.54 -9.41
C LEU A 369 -2.48 13.33 -10.90
N THR A 370 -3.50 13.46 -11.75
CA THR A 370 -3.36 13.28 -13.20
C THR A 370 -3.83 14.52 -13.95
N PRO A 371 -3.03 15.03 -14.90
CA PRO A 371 -1.61 14.71 -15.08
C PRO A 371 -0.79 15.03 -13.81
N VAL A 372 0.35 14.36 -13.61
CA VAL A 372 1.23 14.57 -12.43
C VAL A 372 1.68 16.04 -12.33
N GLN A 373 1.60 16.78 -13.43
CA GLN A 373 1.71 18.23 -13.53
C GLN A 373 0.60 18.82 -14.40
N GLY A 374 -0.09 19.86 -13.91
CA GLY A 374 -1.28 20.40 -14.57
C GLY A 374 -0.96 21.55 -15.49
N VAL A 375 -1.54 21.55 -16.68
CA VAL A 375 -1.45 22.71 -17.57
C VAL A 375 -2.53 23.74 -17.19
N LEU A 376 -2.17 25.03 -17.17
CA LEU A 376 -3.12 26.13 -16.94
C LEU A 376 -4.35 26.02 -17.85
N GLY A 377 -5.55 26.03 -17.26
CA GLY A 377 -6.81 25.93 -18.00
C GLY A 377 -7.25 24.51 -18.35
N GLN A 378 -6.42 23.48 -18.14
CA GLN A 378 -6.79 22.08 -18.33
C GLN A 378 -7.32 21.45 -17.02
N PRO A 379 -8.29 20.53 -17.11
CA PRO A 379 -8.76 19.78 -15.96
C PRO A 379 -7.70 18.77 -15.49
N TYR A 380 -7.50 18.67 -14.18
CA TYR A 380 -6.70 17.64 -13.55
C TYR A 380 -7.53 16.88 -12.52
N VAL A 381 -7.30 15.58 -12.43
CA VAL A 381 -8.02 14.66 -11.55
C VAL A 381 -7.16 14.38 -10.32
N VAL A 382 -7.76 14.55 -9.15
CA VAL A 382 -7.20 14.18 -7.86
C VAL A 382 -7.88 12.90 -7.41
N SER A 383 -7.16 11.79 -7.45
CA SER A 383 -7.61 10.54 -6.86
C SER A 383 -7.27 10.49 -5.38
N TYR A 384 -8.22 10.04 -4.57
CA TYR A 384 -8.07 9.94 -3.13
C TYR A 384 -8.64 8.62 -2.62
N GLY A 385 -8.07 8.14 -1.53
CA GLY A 385 -8.61 7.02 -0.77
C GLY A 385 -8.91 7.45 0.65
N VAL A 386 -10.11 7.12 1.16
CA VAL A 386 -10.40 7.17 2.60
C VAL A 386 -10.41 5.74 3.10
N SER A 387 -9.43 5.44 3.94
CA SER A 387 -9.35 4.15 4.61
C SER A 387 -9.68 4.31 6.08
N SER A 388 -10.15 3.25 6.69
CA SER A 388 -10.25 3.14 8.14
C SER A 388 -9.68 1.82 8.59
N TRP A 389 -9.33 1.76 9.87
CA TRP A 389 -8.74 0.58 10.49
C TRP A 389 -9.71 -0.63 10.54
N ALA A 390 -11.02 -0.41 10.57
CA ALA A 390 -12.08 -1.42 10.43
C ALA A 390 -13.41 -0.79 10.02
N GLY A 391 -14.21 -1.52 9.24
CA GLY A 391 -15.42 -1.00 8.62
C GLY A 391 -15.14 -0.17 7.36
N THR A 392 -16.19 0.31 6.71
CA THR A 392 -16.10 1.07 5.45
C THR A 392 -16.56 2.51 5.68
N PRO A 393 -15.67 3.51 5.58
CA PRO A 393 -16.05 4.92 5.68
C PRO A 393 -17.05 5.31 4.61
N THR A 394 -18.10 6.05 5.00
CA THR A 394 -19.11 6.56 4.07
C THR A 394 -19.14 8.08 4.08
N GLY A 395 -19.90 8.69 3.17
CA GLY A 395 -20.02 10.15 3.08
C GLY A 395 -19.16 10.76 1.98
N SER A 396 -18.68 11.99 2.19
CA SER A 396 -18.06 12.81 1.16
C SER A 396 -16.63 13.23 1.50
N VAL A 397 -15.81 13.37 0.46
CA VAL A 397 -14.49 13.98 0.48
C VAL A 397 -14.54 15.28 -0.32
N THR A 398 -13.98 16.34 0.25
CA THR A 398 -13.79 17.62 -0.43
C THR A 398 -12.33 17.78 -0.82
N VAL A 399 -12.07 18.06 -2.09
CA VAL A 399 -10.73 18.33 -2.62
C VAL A 399 -10.63 19.80 -3.00
N SER A 400 -9.55 20.48 -2.59
CA SER A 400 -9.30 21.88 -2.92
C SER A 400 -7.82 22.17 -3.12
N ASP A 401 -7.48 23.11 -4.02
CA ASP A 401 -6.12 23.62 -4.24
C ASP A 401 -5.90 25.04 -3.68
N GLY A 402 -6.85 25.53 -2.86
CA GLY A 402 -6.86 26.89 -2.30
C GLY A 402 -7.56 27.94 -3.17
N GLY A 403 -7.81 27.67 -4.46
CA GLY A 403 -8.55 28.56 -5.37
C GLY A 403 -9.83 27.94 -5.93
N GLN A 404 -9.81 26.64 -6.19
CA GLN A 404 -10.94 25.84 -6.65
C GLN A 404 -11.24 24.72 -5.65
N GLN A 405 -12.46 24.17 -5.73
CA GLN A 405 -12.88 23.03 -4.92
C GLN A 405 -13.85 22.14 -5.67
N CYS A 406 -13.82 20.86 -5.35
CA CYS A 406 -14.79 19.88 -5.79
C CYS A 406 -15.09 18.90 -4.64
N SER A 407 -16.26 18.25 -4.68
CA SER A 407 -16.66 17.27 -3.67
C SER A 407 -17.20 16.01 -4.34
N ALA A 408 -16.87 14.86 -3.80
CA ALA A 408 -17.33 13.56 -4.28
C ALA A 408 -17.47 12.57 -3.12
N THR A 409 -18.17 11.45 -3.35
CA THR A 409 -18.38 10.42 -2.31
C THR A 409 -17.10 9.65 -2.03
N VAL A 410 -16.93 9.08 -0.82
CA VAL A 410 -15.78 8.22 -0.49
C VAL A 410 -15.54 7.12 -1.55
N GLN A 411 -16.61 6.50 -2.06
CA GLN A 411 -16.55 5.47 -3.09
C GLN A 411 -16.10 5.97 -4.48
N ALA A 412 -16.27 7.26 -4.77
CA ALA A 412 -15.91 7.80 -6.09
C ALA A 412 -14.39 7.77 -6.29
N GLY A 413 -13.62 7.90 -5.21
CA GLY A 413 -12.16 7.78 -5.22
C GLY A 413 -11.42 8.85 -6.02
N SER A 414 -12.14 9.83 -6.59
CA SER A 414 -11.56 10.91 -7.39
C SER A 414 -12.42 12.17 -7.45
N CYS A 415 -11.79 13.28 -7.86
CA CYS A 415 -12.40 14.59 -8.02
C CYS A 415 -11.64 15.42 -9.07
N THR A 416 -12.32 16.23 -9.88
CA THR A 416 -11.68 17.02 -10.95
C THR A 416 -11.63 18.51 -10.59
N LEU A 417 -10.48 19.14 -10.79
CA LEU A 417 -10.24 20.58 -10.61
C LEU A 417 -9.71 21.18 -11.92
N THR A 418 -9.87 22.49 -12.11
CA THR A 418 -9.30 23.23 -13.26
C THR A 418 -8.58 24.48 -12.73
N ALA A 419 -7.26 24.54 -12.89
CA ALA A 419 -6.48 25.63 -12.30
C ALA A 419 -6.67 26.93 -13.09
N GLY A 420 -6.92 28.04 -12.37
CA GLY A 420 -7.11 29.37 -12.95
C GLY A 420 -5.84 30.22 -13.10
N THR A 421 -4.73 29.83 -12.48
CA THR A 421 -3.41 30.48 -12.61
C THR A 421 -2.28 29.45 -12.56
N SER A 422 -1.12 29.76 -13.15
CA SER A 422 0.08 28.90 -13.04
C SER A 422 0.83 29.12 -11.71
N GLY A 423 1.73 28.19 -11.38
CA GLY A 423 2.59 28.21 -10.19
C GLY A 423 2.34 27.06 -9.20
N PRO A 424 3.09 27.04 -8.09
CA PRO A 424 2.99 26.00 -7.07
C PRO A 424 1.68 26.09 -6.28
N ARG A 425 1.11 24.92 -5.97
CA ARG A 425 -0.16 24.74 -5.25
C ARG A 425 -0.05 23.64 -4.20
N GLN A 426 -0.95 23.68 -3.23
CA GLN A 426 -1.16 22.64 -2.22
C GLN A 426 -2.57 22.09 -2.40
N VAL A 427 -2.68 20.86 -2.88
CA VAL A 427 -3.96 20.16 -3.03
C VAL A 427 -4.25 19.44 -1.73
N LYS A 428 -5.42 19.72 -1.14
CA LYS A 428 -5.90 19.09 0.09
C LYS A 428 -7.16 18.29 -0.20
N ALA A 429 -7.12 16.99 0.08
CA ALA A 429 -8.31 16.13 0.14
C ALA A 429 -8.72 15.96 1.61
N ALA A 430 -9.97 16.26 1.95
CA ALA A 430 -10.48 16.22 3.31
C ALA A 430 -11.78 15.42 3.41
N TYR A 431 -11.74 14.35 4.19
CA TYR A 431 -12.91 13.59 4.61
C TYR A 431 -13.51 14.23 5.87
N SER A 432 -14.82 14.48 5.86
CA SER A 432 -15.52 15.17 6.96
C SER A 432 -15.88 14.26 8.15
N GLY A 433 -15.75 12.95 8.00
CA GLY A 433 -16.39 11.99 8.89
C GLY A 433 -17.88 11.79 8.58
N ASP A 434 -18.46 10.72 9.12
CA ASP A 434 -19.87 10.34 8.95
C ASP A 434 -20.60 10.02 10.27
N GLY A 435 -20.00 10.40 11.41
CA GLY A 435 -20.50 10.11 12.75
C GLY A 435 -19.97 8.80 13.34
N VAL A 436 -19.53 7.85 12.51
CA VAL A 436 -18.87 6.60 12.94
C VAL A 436 -17.36 6.67 12.67
N PHE A 437 -16.97 7.32 11.58
CA PHE A 437 -15.58 7.50 11.15
C PHE A 437 -15.13 8.96 11.33
N ALA A 438 -13.87 9.16 11.74
CA ALA A 438 -13.34 10.50 12.01
C ALA A 438 -13.08 11.26 10.72
N ALA A 439 -13.08 12.59 10.82
CA ALA A 439 -12.52 13.42 9.78
C ALA A 439 -11.01 13.15 9.64
N SER A 440 -10.51 13.16 8.41
CA SER A 440 -9.08 13.10 8.11
C SER A 440 -8.78 13.88 6.84
N ALA A 441 -7.51 14.21 6.61
CA ALA A 441 -7.11 14.91 5.40
C ALA A 441 -5.70 14.51 4.97
N ALA A 442 -5.46 14.58 3.66
CA ALA A 442 -4.13 14.51 3.06
C ALA A 442 -3.85 15.79 2.28
N THR A 443 -2.57 16.12 2.13
CA THR A 443 -2.14 17.25 1.32
C THR A 443 -0.96 16.83 0.46
N ALA A 444 -0.97 17.25 -0.80
CA ALA A 444 0.09 17.03 -1.76
C ALA A 444 0.50 18.36 -2.41
N SER A 445 1.80 18.53 -2.65
CA SER A 445 2.29 19.64 -3.46
C SER A 445 2.06 19.32 -4.93
N TYR A 446 1.62 20.32 -5.67
CA TYR A 446 1.28 20.20 -7.08
C TYR A 446 1.71 21.47 -7.81
N PHE A 447 2.25 21.36 -9.00
CA PHE A 447 2.64 22.52 -9.80
C PHE A 447 1.71 22.63 -11.01
N VAL A 448 1.24 23.86 -11.29
CA VAL A 448 0.46 24.15 -12.49
C VAL A 448 1.34 24.94 -13.45
N ASP A 449 1.68 24.31 -14.56
CA ASP A 449 2.48 24.91 -15.60
C ASP A 449 1.68 25.94 -16.41
N ALA A 450 2.38 26.85 -17.07
CA ALA A 450 1.78 27.64 -18.13
C ALA A 450 1.44 26.72 -19.32
N SER A 451 0.48 27.10 -20.17
CA SER A 451 0.15 26.36 -21.41
C SER A 451 1.38 26.17 -22.30
N SER A 452 1.65 24.94 -22.76
CA SER A 452 2.88 24.53 -23.45
C SER A 452 3.03 25.12 -24.86
N THR A 453 4.25 25.64 -25.09
CA THR A 453 5.07 25.51 -26.30
C THR A 453 6.49 25.37 -25.76
N SER A 454 6.92 24.17 -25.36
CA SER A 454 8.21 23.95 -24.68
C SER A 454 9.33 23.84 -25.71
N ALA A 455 10.32 24.73 -25.60
CA ALA A 455 11.52 24.66 -26.41
C ALA A 455 12.34 23.40 -26.11
N ASP A 456 13.05 22.90 -27.11
CA ASP A 456 14.02 21.81 -26.93
C ASP A 456 15.20 22.24 -26.07
N LYS A 457 15.69 21.30 -25.26
CA LYS A 457 16.77 21.52 -24.29
C LYS A 457 17.86 20.45 -24.37
N PRO A 458 19.12 20.81 -24.06
CA PRO A 458 20.22 19.86 -23.96
C PRO A 458 20.06 18.82 -22.84
N GLY A 459 20.29 17.55 -23.18
CA GLY A 459 20.38 16.42 -22.25
C GLY A 459 21.67 15.62 -22.44
N PHE A 460 22.15 14.99 -21.36
CA PHE A 460 23.41 14.24 -21.38
C PHE A 460 23.19 12.84 -20.81
N TYR A 461 23.70 11.84 -21.53
CA TYR A 461 23.74 10.46 -21.06
C TYR A 461 25.16 9.92 -20.89
N ARG A 462 25.43 9.33 -19.72
CA ARG A 462 26.68 8.61 -19.44
C ARG A 462 26.50 7.48 -18.46
N GLY A 463 26.86 6.27 -18.90
CA GLY A 463 27.05 5.13 -18.00
C GLY A 463 25.81 4.75 -17.18
N GLY A 464 24.62 4.97 -17.73
CA GLY A 464 23.34 4.75 -17.04
C GLY A 464 22.77 5.97 -16.33
N ILE A 465 23.41 7.14 -16.43
CA ILE A 465 22.95 8.37 -15.78
C ILE A 465 22.52 9.37 -16.84
N TRP A 466 21.29 9.86 -16.69
CA TRP A 466 20.72 10.99 -17.43
C TRP A 466 20.88 12.29 -16.64
N ARG A 467 21.08 13.38 -17.36
CA ARG A 467 21.09 14.74 -16.81
C ARG A 467 20.42 15.69 -17.79
N PHE A 468 19.51 16.51 -17.30
CA PHE A 468 18.72 17.44 -18.09
C PHE A 468 18.83 18.85 -17.53
N ASP A 469 19.06 19.82 -18.40
CA ASP A 469 18.89 21.25 -18.12
C ASP A 469 17.39 21.56 -18.29
N VAL A 470 16.64 21.52 -17.18
CA VAL A 470 15.17 21.60 -17.23
C VAL A 470 14.69 23.05 -17.27
N ASP A 471 15.41 23.97 -16.65
CA ASP A 471 15.05 25.40 -16.66
C ASP A 471 15.66 26.17 -17.84
N GLY A 472 16.54 25.53 -18.61
CA GLY A 472 17.18 26.10 -19.79
C GLY A 472 18.23 27.16 -19.43
N SER A 473 18.80 27.11 -18.23
CA SER A 473 19.78 28.09 -17.74
C SER A 473 21.12 27.99 -18.47
N GLY A 474 21.44 26.83 -19.06
CA GLY A 474 22.74 26.52 -19.64
C GLY A 474 23.80 26.12 -18.61
N SER A 475 23.44 25.98 -17.33
CA SER A 475 24.26 25.42 -16.26
C SER A 475 23.53 24.26 -15.57
N PHE A 476 24.25 23.42 -14.80
CA PHE A 476 23.61 22.36 -14.02
C PHE A 476 23.39 22.81 -12.58
N GLU A 477 22.14 22.99 -12.18
CA GLU A 477 21.70 23.30 -10.83
C GLU A 477 21.09 22.05 -10.14
N PRO A 478 21.76 21.41 -9.17
CA PRO A 478 21.26 20.17 -8.54
C PRO A 478 19.90 20.27 -7.82
N GLY A 479 19.36 21.47 -7.63
CA GLY A 479 18.06 21.72 -7.02
C GLY A 479 16.94 22.05 -8.02
N THR A 480 17.28 22.30 -9.28
CA THR A 480 16.34 22.66 -10.36
C THR A 480 16.40 21.64 -11.50
N ASP A 481 17.60 21.21 -11.85
CA ASP A 481 17.87 20.25 -12.91
C ASP A 481 17.77 18.81 -12.46
N ARG A 482 17.38 17.97 -13.42
CA ARG A 482 17.13 16.55 -13.17
C ARG A 482 18.39 15.74 -13.43
N SER A 483 18.69 14.83 -12.52
CA SER A 483 19.68 13.79 -12.74
C SER A 483 19.17 12.49 -12.14
N PHE A 484 19.18 11.42 -12.93
CA PHE A 484 18.74 10.12 -12.45
C PHE A 484 19.38 8.96 -13.19
N ALA A 485 19.22 7.77 -12.61
CA ALA A 485 19.77 6.55 -13.14
C ALA A 485 18.69 5.80 -13.95
N LEU A 486 18.89 5.70 -15.26
CA LEU A 486 18.10 4.86 -16.15
C LEU A 486 19.05 4.25 -17.19
N GLY A 487 19.16 2.92 -17.18
CA GLY A 487 20.06 2.16 -18.03
C GLY A 487 21.42 1.83 -17.41
N PHE A 488 22.36 1.42 -18.25
CA PHE A 488 23.67 0.91 -17.83
C PHE A 488 24.72 1.15 -18.93
N PRO A 489 26.02 1.05 -18.62
CA PRO A 489 27.08 1.25 -19.61
C PRO A 489 26.87 0.38 -20.86
N GLY A 490 26.82 1.03 -22.03
CA GLY A 490 26.61 0.38 -23.32
C GLY A 490 25.16 0.30 -23.79
N ALA A 491 24.19 0.79 -23.00
CA ALA A 491 22.84 1.02 -23.50
C ALA A 491 22.80 2.22 -24.46
N THR A 492 21.89 2.18 -25.43
CA THR A 492 21.64 3.29 -26.36
C THR A 492 20.57 4.19 -25.75
N PRO A 493 20.88 5.48 -25.46
CA PRO A 493 19.89 6.44 -24.98
C PRO A 493 19.06 7.00 -26.13
N LEU A 494 17.76 7.18 -25.91
CA LEU A 494 16.80 7.82 -26.80
C LEU A 494 15.83 8.68 -25.98
N SER A 495 15.23 9.68 -26.60
CA SER A 495 14.15 10.51 -26.06
C SER A 495 12.88 10.29 -26.88
N GLY A 496 11.73 10.57 -26.28
CA GLY A 496 10.44 10.62 -26.93
C GLY A 496 9.33 10.97 -25.94
N ASP A 497 8.21 11.48 -26.42
CA ASP A 497 6.98 11.71 -25.68
C ASP A 497 6.15 10.42 -25.60
N TRP A 498 6.55 9.50 -24.72
CA TRP A 498 5.94 8.18 -24.62
C TRP A 498 4.48 8.24 -24.12
N ASN A 499 4.13 9.28 -23.36
CA ASN A 499 2.85 9.41 -22.67
C ASN A 499 1.89 10.44 -23.30
N GLY A 500 2.35 11.24 -24.26
CA GLY A 500 1.55 12.20 -25.02
C GLY A 500 1.29 13.50 -24.28
N ASP A 501 2.15 13.88 -23.33
CA ASP A 501 2.00 15.12 -22.56
C ASP A 501 2.67 16.34 -23.23
N GLY A 502 3.29 16.13 -24.40
CA GLY A 502 4.02 17.12 -25.18
C GLY A 502 5.44 17.39 -24.66
N ARG A 503 5.97 16.54 -23.78
CA ARG A 503 7.37 16.58 -23.33
C ARG A 503 8.07 15.28 -23.65
N ASP A 504 9.38 15.36 -23.87
CA ASP A 504 10.20 14.17 -24.02
C ASP A 504 10.54 13.57 -22.66
N GLN A 505 10.54 12.25 -22.59
CA GLN A 505 11.05 11.51 -21.43
C GLN A 505 12.17 10.54 -21.82
N ALA A 506 12.93 10.11 -20.81
CA ALA A 506 14.15 9.34 -21.03
C ALA A 506 13.84 7.88 -21.39
N GLY A 507 14.48 7.36 -22.43
CA GLY A 507 14.39 5.96 -22.82
C GLY A 507 15.76 5.35 -23.08
N VAL A 508 15.95 4.09 -22.72
CA VAL A 508 17.17 3.34 -23.09
C VAL A 508 16.83 2.01 -23.72
N TYR A 509 17.58 1.65 -24.76
CA TYR A 509 17.53 0.33 -25.38
C TYR A 509 18.80 -0.45 -25.10
N ALA A 510 18.65 -1.70 -24.65
CA ALA A 510 19.77 -2.60 -24.45
C ALA A 510 19.36 -4.06 -24.54
N ASN A 511 20.13 -4.85 -25.30
CA ASN A 511 19.99 -6.30 -25.38
C ASN A 511 18.57 -6.80 -25.77
N GLY A 512 17.82 -6.04 -26.58
CA GLY A 512 16.45 -6.39 -26.96
C GLY A 512 15.35 -5.84 -26.05
N PHE A 513 15.71 -5.05 -25.04
CA PHE A 513 14.77 -4.47 -24.09
C PHE A 513 14.81 -2.95 -24.11
N TRP A 514 13.63 -2.36 -24.00
CA TRP A 514 13.40 -0.95 -23.79
C TRP A 514 13.08 -0.68 -22.32
N PHE A 515 13.66 0.38 -21.77
CA PHE A 515 13.37 0.90 -20.43
C PHE A 515 13.03 2.38 -20.59
N LEU A 516 11.78 2.75 -20.34
CA LEU A 516 11.28 4.11 -20.55
C LEU A 516 10.80 4.71 -19.22
N ASP A 517 11.25 5.92 -18.92
CA ASP A 517 10.75 6.81 -17.85
C ASP A 517 9.39 7.38 -18.28
N TYR A 518 8.37 6.52 -18.31
CA TYR A 518 7.13 6.77 -19.04
C TYR A 518 6.27 7.86 -18.39
N ASP A 519 6.36 8.05 -17.08
CA ASP A 519 5.67 9.13 -16.40
C ASP A 519 6.50 10.43 -16.29
N GLY A 520 7.75 10.38 -16.77
CA GLY A 520 8.67 11.51 -16.84
C GLY A 520 9.07 12.05 -15.46
N ASN A 521 9.02 11.23 -14.41
CA ASN A 521 9.34 11.67 -13.06
C ASN A 521 10.86 11.61 -12.77
N GLY A 522 11.64 10.94 -13.62
CA GLY A 522 13.07 10.77 -13.47
C GLY A 522 13.48 9.83 -12.32
N VAL A 523 12.66 8.84 -12.01
CA VAL A 523 12.89 7.84 -10.96
C VAL A 523 12.37 6.51 -11.47
N TRP A 524 13.25 5.50 -11.50
CA TRP A 524 12.79 4.16 -11.84
C TRP A 524 11.87 3.59 -10.75
N ASP A 525 10.57 3.60 -10.97
CA ASP A 525 9.54 3.18 -10.01
C ASP A 525 8.90 1.81 -10.35
N GLY A 526 9.36 1.20 -11.45
CA GLY A 526 9.06 -0.17 -11.85
C GLY A 526 8.11 -0.25 -13.04
N GLY A 527 8.13 -1.38 -13.74
CA GLY A 527 7.54 -1.57 -15.09
C GLY A 527 6.03 -1.38 -15.26
N ALA A 528 5.32 -0.84 -14.27
CA ALA A 528 3.91 -0.44 -14.37
C ALA A 528 3.75 1.07 -14.63
N ALA A 529 4.44 1.92 -13.86
CA ALA A 529 4.45 3.36 -14.04
C ALA A 529 5.51 3.72 -15.09
N ASP A 530 6.75 3.27 -14.91
CA ASP A 530 7.72 3.13 -15.99
C ASP A 530 7.44 1.93 -16.90
N LYS A 531 8.04 1.91 -18.09
CA LYS A 531 7.86 0.83 -19.07
C LYS A 531 9.12 -0.01 -19.25
N LEU A 532 8.98 -1.34 -19.12
CA LEU A 532 10.00 -2.32 -19.46
C LEU A 532 9.42 -3.35 -20.43
N TYR A 533 9.89 -3.35 -21.67
CA TYR A 533 9.36 -4.24 -22.71
C TYR A 533 10.45 -4.84 -23.58
N GLY A 534 10.22 -6.09 -24.01
CA GLY A 534 11.08 -6.79 -24.96
C GLY A 534 10.62 -6.56 -26.38
N PHE A 535 11.08 -5.48 -27.01
CA PHE A 535 10.81 -5.17 -28.41
C PHE A 535 12.13 -5.06 -29.18
N GLY A 536 12.49 -6.15 -29.88
CA GLY A 536 13.76 -6.29 -30.60
C GLY A 536 14.66 -7.40 -30.07
N TRP A 537 15.95 -7.32 -30.40
CA TRP A 537 16.97 -8.29 -29.97
C TRP A 537 18.36 -7.65 -29.87
N SER A 538 19.27 -8.34 -29.18
CA SER A 538 20.66 -7.91 -29.07
C SER A 538 21.28 -7.68 -30.45
N GLY A 539 21.85 -6.48 -30.65
CA GLY A 539 22.46 -6.05 -31.92
C GLY A 539 21.49 -5.41 -32.92
N ALA A 540 20.19 -5.32 -32.64
CA ALA A 540 19.28 -4.45 -33.41
C ALA A 540 19.53 -2.97 -33.06
N THR A 541 19.31 -2.08 -34.02
CA THR A 541 19.44 -0.63 -33.84
C THR A 541 18.08 -0.05 -33.42
N PRO A 542 17.95 0.59 -32.25
CA PRO A 542 16.70 1.21 -31.82
C PRO A 542 16.38 2.46 -32.64
N VAL A 543 15.09 2.70 -32.86
CA VAL A 543 14.52 3.91 -33.49
C VAL A 543 13.24 4.31 -32.74
N VAL A 544 12.86 5.58 -32.83
CA VAL A 544 11.72 6.19 -32.14
C VAL A 544 10.99 7.09 -33.14
N GLY A 545 9.67 7.17 -33.00
CA GLY A 545 8.83 8.13 -33.71
C GLY A 545 7.34 7.91 -33.41
N ASP A 546 6.52 8.88 -33.78
CA ASP A 546 5.06 8.83 -33.76
C ASP A 546 4.54 8.14 -35.03
N TRP A 547 4.55 6.80 -35.03
CA TRP A 547 4.26 6.02 -36.24
C TRP A 547 2.81 6.12 -36.73
N ASP A 548 1.84 6.30 -35.82
CA ASP A 548 0.40 6.36 -36.15
C ASP A 548 -0.21 7.77 -36.09
N GLY A 549 0.51 8.76 -35.57
CA GLY A 549 0.15 10.17 -35.61
C GLY A 549 -0.76 10.57 -34.46
N ASP A 550 -0.70 9.85 -33.35
CA ASP A 550 -1.52 10.11 -32.16
C ASP A 550 -0.88 11.15 -31.20
N GLY A 551 0.33 11.62 -31.53
CA GLY A 551 1.12 12.54 -30.75
C GLY A 551 1.99 11.86 -29.69
N ARG A 552 2.06 10.52 -29.65
CA ARG A 552 2.94 9.77 -28.75
C ARG A 552 4.03 9.06 -29.52
N ASP A 553 5.24 9.18 -29.02
CA ASP A 553 6.36 8.42 -29.52
C ASP A 553 6.25 6.95 -29.15
N SER A 554 6.55 6.10 -30.11
CA SER A 554 6.52 4.65 -29.99
C SER A 554 7.85 4.01 -30.42
N VAL A 555 8.09 2.78 -29.96
CA VAL A 555 9.40 2.13 -30.13
C VAL A 555 9.52 1.40 -31.48
N GLY A 556 10.73 1.29 -32.00
CA GLY A 556 11.01 0.50 -33.19
C GLY A 556 12.43 -0.01 -33.23
N VAL A 557 12.70 -1.03 -34.05
CA VAL A 557 14.07 -1.52 -34.27
C VAL A 557 14.35 -1.77 -35.74
N HIS A 558 15.58 -1.51 -36.15
CA HIS A 558 16.11 -1.93 -37.45
C HIS A 558 17.12 -3.07 -37.28
N SER A 559 16.99 -4.09 -38.11
CA SER A 559 17.95 -5.17 -38.16
C SER A 559 17.94 -5.90 -39.49
N ASN A 560 19.13 -6.21 -40.01
CA ASN A 560 19.33 -6.97 -41.24
C ASN A 560 18.57 -6.40 -42.46
N GLY A 561 18.42 -5.07 -42.55
CA GLY A 561 17.74 -4.40 -43.65
C GLY A 561 16.22 -4.28 -43.49
N PHE A 562 15.68 -4.66 -42.33
CA PHE A 562 14.25 -4.57 -42.03
C PHE A 562 14.00 -3.66 -40.83
N TRP A 563 12.96 -2.85 -40.94
CA TRP A 563 12.34 -2.08 -39.87
C TRP A 563 11.23 -2.91 -39.24
N PHE A 564 11.12 -2.85 -37.91
CA PHE A 564 10.06 -3.43 -37.10
C PHE A 564 9.56 -2.32 -36.18
N LEU A 565 8.32 -1.87 -36.35
CA LEU A 565 7.78 -0.71 -35.66
C LEU A 565 6.56 -1.13 -34.84
N ASP A 566 6.55 -0.73 -33.57
CA ASP A 566 5.40 -0.80 -32.67
C ASP A 566 4.43 0.31 -33.07
N TYR A 567 3.64 0.05 -34.11
CA TYR A 567 2.94 1.11 -34.82
C TYR A 567 1.71 1.60 -34.05
N ASN A 568 1.13 0.78 -33.15
CA ASN A 568 -0.01 1.18 -32.31
C ASN A 568 0.39 1.62 -30.89
N GLY A 569 1.70 1.63 -30.58
CA GLY A 569 2.25 2.07 -29.30
C GLY A 569 1.78 1.25 -28.10
N ASP A 570 1.46 -0.04 -28.29
CA ASP A 570 1.03 -0.92 -27.20
C ASP A 570 2.19 -1.67 -26.53
N PHE A 571 3.41 -1.51 -27.06
CA PHE A 571 4.65 -2.12 -26.59
C PHE A 571 4.67 -3.64 -26.65
N THR A 572 3.83 -4.24 -27.48
CA THR A 572 3.78 -5.68 -27.72
C THR A 572 3.87 -6.00 -29.20
N TRP A 573 4.69 -6.99 -29.56
CA TRP A 573 4.72 -7.47 -30.94
C TRP A 573 3.47 -8.30 -31.23
N ASP A 574 2.50 -7.73 -31.94
CA ASP A 574 1.24 -8.38 -32.29
C ASP A 574 1.14 -8.77 -33.78
N GLY A 575 2.13 -8.34 -34.59
CA GLY A 575 2.31 -8.73 -35.98
C GLY A 575 1.67 -7.77 -36.99
N GLY A 576 1.92 -8.01 -38.29
CA GLY A 576 1.78 -7.04 -39.39
C GLY A 576 0.39 -6.39 -39.65
N SER A 577 -0.62 -6.63 -38.82
CA SER A 577 -1.90 -5.92 -38.86
C SER A 577 -1.94 -4.68 -37.97
N SER A 578 -1.30 -4.71 -36.80
CA SER A 578 -1.19 -3.53 -35.92
C SER A 578 0.23 -2.98 -35.94
N ASP A 579 1.24 -3.85 -35.92
CA ASP A 579 2.66 -3.49 -36.14
C ASP A 579 3.05 -3.41 -37.62
N LYS A 580 4.19 -2.74 -37.91
CA LYS A 580 4.74 -2.65 -39.28
C LYS A 580 6.09 -3.34 -39.42
N VAL A 581 6.25 -4.04 -40.54
CA VAL A 581 7.54 -4.54 -41.02
C VAL A 581 7.80 -3.95 -42.39
N PHE A 582 8.97 -3.36 -42.58
CA PHE A 582 9.35 -2.80 -43.87
C PHE A 582 10.80 -3.12 -44.25
N GLY A 583 11.01 -3.62 -45.47
CA GLY A 583 12.34 -3.91 -45.99
C GLY A 583 12.97 -2.69 -46.65
N LEU A 584 13.73 -1.91 -45.90
CA LEU A 584 14.49 -0.77 -46.41
C LEU A 584 15.82 -0.62 -45.65
N GLY A 585 16.93 -0.60 -46.39
CA GLY A 585 18.28 -0.43 -45.84
C GLY A 585 19.19 -1.63 -46.08
N TRP A 586 20.50 -1.37 -46.00
CA TRP A 586 21.57 -2.34 -46.25
C TRP A 586 22.79 -1.99 -45.38
N PRO A 587 23.80 -2.89 -45.26
CA PRO A 587 24.97 -2.62 -44.44
C PRO A 587 25.65 -1.30 -44.81
N GLY A 588 25.81 -0.42 -43.81
CA GLY A 588 26.42 0.91 -43.97
C GLY A 588 25.47 2.03 -44.37
N ALA A 589 24.17 1.77 -44.52
CA ALA A 589 23.16 2.83 -44.61
C ALA A 589 22.90 3.46 -43.23
N THR A 590 22.72 4.77 -43.20
CA THR A 590 22.30 5.51 -42.01
C THR A 590 20.77 5.51 -41.96
N LEU A 591 20.21 5.16 -40.80
CA LEU A 591 18.77 5.19 -40.55
C LEU A 591 18.33 6.64 -40.30
N ILE A 592 17.19 7.01 -40.86
CA ILE A 592 16.60 8.34 -40.72
C ILE A 592 15.09 8.19 -40.50
N VAL A 593 14.51 9.05 -39.68
CA VAL A 593 13.09 9.10 -39.33
C VAL A 593 12.65 10.56 -39.39
N GLY A 594 11.43 10.80 -39.87
CA GLY A 594 10.78 12.10 -39.84
C GLY A 594 9.44 12.12 -40.55
N ASP A 595 8.71 13.22 -40.40
CA ASP A 595 7.45 13.47 -41.09
C ASP A 595 7.67 14.16 -42.44
N TRP A 596 8.02 13.36 -43.44
CA TRP A 596 8.40 13.87 -44.77
C TRP A 596 7.26 14.59 -45.52
N ASN A 597 6.01 14.28 -45.21
CA ASN A 597 4.83 14.79 -45.94
C ASN A 597 3.94 15.73 -45.12
N GLY A 598 4.21 15.88 -43.81
CA GLY A 598 3.50 16.81 -42.93
C GLY A 598 2.14 16.30 -42.48
N ASP A 599 1.96 14.98 -42.45
CA ASP A 599 0.68 14.36 -42.04
C ASP A 599 0.60 14.05 -40.53
N GLY A 600 1.65 14.41 -39.77
CA GLY A 600 1.78 14.18 -38.35
C GLY A 600 2.35 12.81 -37.98
N ARG A 601 2.64 11.93 -38.95
CA ARG A 601 3.24 10.62 -38.69
C ARG A 601 4.72 10.61 -39.02
N ASP A 602 5.51 10.00 -38.16
CA ASP A 602 6.88 9.66 -38.48
C ASP A 602 6.96 8.50 -39.46
N LYS A 603 7.91 8.62 -40.40
CA LYS A 603 8.10 7.66 -41.48
C LYS A 603 9.57 7.33 -41.62
N VAL A 604 9.82 6.10 -42.08
CA VAL A 604 11.17 5.55 -42.15
C VAL A 604 11.89 5.92 -43.44
N GLY A 605 13.20 6.08 -43.35
CA GLY A 605 14.05 6.28 -44.52
C GLY A 605 15.48 5.81 -44.28
N VAL A 606 16.26 5.77 -45.36
CA VAL A 606 17.70 5.50 -45.28
C VAL A 606 18.50 6.49 -46.10
N PHE A 607 19.65 6.88 -45.58
CA PHE A 607 20.68 7.62 -46.31
C PHE A 607 21.87 6.71 -46.60
N ALA A 608 22.29 6.64 -47.86
CA ALA A 608 23.43 5.83 -48.24
C ALA A 608 24.16 6.43 -49.44
N THR A 609 25.48 6.57 -49.32
CA THR A 609 26.36 6.98 -50.42
C THR A 609 25.97 8.31 -51.11
N GLY A 610 25.35 9.24 -50.38
CA GLY A 610 24.89 10.53 -50.92
C GLY A 610 23.44 10.55 -51.41
N PHE A 611 22.71 9.43 -51.30
CA PHE A 611 21.32 9.33 -51.72
C PHE A 611 20.40 9.10 -50.53
N TRP A 612 19.23 9.73 -50.59
CA TRP A 612 18.12 9.59 -49.66
C TRP A 612 17.06 8.67 -50.27
N PHE A 613 16.50 7.79 -49.45
CA PHE A 613 15.43 6.86 -49.80
C PHE A 613 14.38 6.93 -48.70
N LEU A 614 13.22 7.52 -48.99
CA LEU A 614 12.19 7.85 -48.01
C LEU A 614 10.89 7.11 -48.33
N ASP A 615 10.31 6.45 -47.33
CA ASP A 615 8.90 6.03 -47.32
C ASP A 615 8.02 7.26 -47.13
N TYR A 616 7.88 8.04 -48.21
CA TYR A 616 7.38 9.41 -48.12
C TYR A 616 5.88 9.46 -47.81
N ASP A 617 5.12 8.45 -48.21
CA ASP A 617 3.67 8.36 -47.94
C ASP A 617 3.32 7.46 -46.73
N GLY A 618 4.32 6.81 -46.13
CA GLY A 618 4.13 5.92 -44.98
C GLY A 618 3.35 4.66 -45.35
N SER A 619 3.51 4.18 -46.58
CA SER A 619 2.86 2.97 -47.06
C SER A 619 3.56 1.69 -46.59
N TYR A 620 4.80 1.81 -46.09
CA TYR A 620 5.66 0.69 -45.70
C TYR A 620 5.88 -0.29 -46.86
N SER A 621 5.92 0.24 -48.08
CA SER A 621 6.13 -0.53 -49.30
C SER A 621 6.91 0.31 -50.32
N TRP A 622 8.03 -0.22 -50.83
CA TRP A 622 8.85 0.53 -51.76
C TRP A 622 8.29 0.44 -53.18
N ASP A 623 7.83 1.56 -53.71
CA ASP A 623 7.19 1.63 -55.04
C ASP A 623 8.12 2.09 -56.17
N GLY A 624 9.42 2.24 -55.88
CA GLY A 624 10.41 2.68 -56.86
C GLY A 624 10.49 4.19 -57.01
N GLY A 625 9.98 4.96 -56.05
CA GLY A 625 10.10 6.42 -56.01
C GLY A 625 8.94 7.16 -56.68
N VAL A 626 7.78 6.52 -56.81
CA VAL A 626 6.56 7.14 -57.35
C VAL A 626 5.90 7.97 -56.25
N ASN A 627 5.44 7.33 -55.18
CA ASN A 627 4.97 7.99 -53.97
C ASN A 627 6.12 8.13 -52.98
N ASP A 628 6.97 7.11 -52.87
CA ASP A 628 8.26 7.19 -52.20
C ASP A 628 9.18 8.21 -52.85
N LYS A 629 10.25 8.60 -52.16
CA LYS A 629 11.20 9.58 -52.69
C LYS A 629 12.62 9.05 -52.66
N GLN A 630 13.28 9.19 -53.81
CA GLN A 630 14.72 8.95 -53.97
C GLN A 630 15.37 10.18 -54.61
N PHE A 631 16.36 10.75 -53.96
CA PHE A 631 17.10 11.91 -54.47
C PHE A 631 18.53 11.98 -53.94
N GLY A 632 19.37 12.76 -54.61
CA GLY A 632 20.77 12.95 -54.24
C GLY A 632 20.98 14.29 -53.55
N LEU A 633 21.38 14.26 -52.28
CA LEU A 633 21.78 15.42 -51.49
C LEU A 633 22.92 15.00 -50.57
N GLY A 634 24.15 15.39 -50.91
CA GLY A 634 25.37 15.01 -50.20
C GLY A 634 26.26 14.04 -51.00
N TRP A 635 27.22 13.41 -50.30
CA TRP A 635 28.17 12.45 -50.88
C TRP A 635 28.50 11.33 -49.89
N ALA A 636 29.23 10.30 -50.34
CA ALA A 636 29.59 9.18 -49.47
C ALA A 636 30.41 9.66 -48.24
N GLY A 637 29.95 9.27 -47.05
CA GLY A 637 30.61 9.54 -45.77
C GLY A 637 30.19 10.83 -45.06
N VAL A 638 29.25 11.62 -45.61
CA VAL A 638 28.64 12.74 -44.88
C VAL A 638 27.59 12.25 -43.88
N GLN A 639 27.33 13.07 -42.86
CA GLN A 639 26.30 12.78 -41.87
C GLN A 639 24.96 13.39 -42.32
N PRO A 640 23.88 12.61 -42.49
CA PRO A 640 22.55 13.16 -42.73
C PRO A 640 22.01 13.82 -41.45
N VAL A 641 21.23 14.88 -41.63
CA VAL A 641 20.51 15.63 -40.60
C VAL A 641 19.10 15.92 -41.10
N ILE A 642 18.13 15.99 -40.18
CA ILE A 642 16.69 16.04 -40.50
C ILE A 642 16.06 17.11 -39.62
N GLY A 643 15.17 17.90 -40.17
CA GLY A 643 14.32 18.77 -39.38
C GLY A 643 13.40 19.63 -40.24
N ASP A 644 12.39 20.20 -39.59
CA ASP A 644 11.55 21.24 -40.15
C ASP A 644 12.26 22.61 -40.14
N TRP A 645 13.10 22.84 -41.14
CA TRP A 645 13.96 24.03 -41.18
C TRP A 645 13.18 25.34 -41.35
N ASN A 646 12.01 25.30 -41.99
CA ASN A 646 11.24 26.49 -42.37
C ASN A 646 9.94 26.68 -41.57
N GLY A 647 9.52 25.68 -40.78
CA GLY A 647 8.36 25.73 -39.89
C GLY A 647 7.05 25.38 -40.59
N ASP A 648 7.09 24.61 -41.67
CA ASP A 648 5.90 24.21 -42.43
C ASP A 648 5.29 22.87 -41.97
N GLY A 649 5.88 22.26 -40.94
CA GLY A 649 5.50 20.97 -40.38
C GLY A 649 6.04 19.77 -41.14
N ARG A 650 6.94 19.95 -42.13
CA ARG A 650 7.56 18.84 -42.87
C ARG A 650 9.04 18.74 -42.60
N ASP A 651 9.47 17.54 -42.24
CA ASP A 651 10.87 17.25 -42.11
C ASP A 651 11.56 17.21 -43.48
N SER A 652 12.68 17.94 -43.56
CA SER A 652 13.43 18.11 -44.79
C SER A 652 14.89 17.69 -44.63
N ALA A 653 15.49 17.25 -45.73
CA ALA A 653 16.82 16.67 -45.72
C ALA A 653 17.93 17.71 -45.51
N GLY A 654 19.00 17.31 -44.85
CA GLY A 654 20.23 18.11 -44.79
C GLY A 654 21.44 17.22 -44.58
N VAL A 655 22.63 17.76 -44.82
CA VAL A 655 23.88 17.07 -44.54
C VAL A 655 24.88 17.95 -43.79
N TYR A 656 25.59 17.34 -42.85
CA TYR A 656 26.72 17.95 -42.15
C TYR A 656 28.04 17.34 -42.63
N ALA A 657 28.96 18.20 -43.09
CA ALA A 657 30.27 17.76 -43.57
C ALA A 657 31.34 18.84 -43.38
N GLY A 658 32.45 18.46 -42.74
CA GLY A 658 33.64 19.31 -42.64
C GLY A 658 33.39 20.65 -41.94
N GLY A 659 32.47 20.69 -40.97
CA GLY A 659 32.09 21.91 -40.25
C GLY A 659 31.02 22.77 -40.93
N ASN A 660 30.44 22.30 -42.04
CA ASN A 660 29.39 23.00 -42.76
C ASN A 660 28.11 22.18 -42.81
N TRP A 661 26.98 22.87 -42.73
CA TRP A 661 25.64 22.32 -42.93
C TRP A 661 25.13 22.73 -44.30
N PHE A 662 24.47 21.79 -44.98
CA PHE A 662 23.80 22.01 -46.25
C PHE A 662 22.36 21.53 -46.09
N LEU A 663 21.42 22.46 -45.99
CA LEU A 663 20.03 22.19 -45.63
C LEU A 663 19.13 22.45 -46.84
N ASP A 664 18.35 21.44 -47.23
CA ASP A 664 17.21 21.57 -48.15
C ASP A 664 16.12 22.34 -47.40
N TYR A 665 16.18 23.67 -47.49
CA TYR A 665 15.49 24.54 -46.54
C TYR A 665 14.02 24.72 -46.89
N ASP A 666 13.64 24.55 -48.16
CA ASP A 666 12.25 24.58 -48.62
C ASP A 666 11.65 23.19 -48.85
N GLY A 667 12.45 22.12 -48.70
CA GLY A 667 12.00 20.74 -48.74
C GLY A 667 11.61 20.28 -50.14
N ASP A 668 12.09 20.96 -51.20
CA ASP A 668 11.75 20.61 -52.57
C ASP A 668 12.58 19.42 -53.12
N ARG A 669 13.65 19.05 -52.39
CA ARG A 669 14.60 17.95 -52.67
C ARG A 669 15.57 18.24 -53.82
N VAL A 670 15.71 19.51 -54.20
CA VAL A 670 16.58 19.99 -55.29
C VAL A 670 17.48 21.10 -54.77
N TRP A 671 18.79 20.86 -54.75
CA TRP A 671 19.71 21.89 -54.26
C TRP A 671 19.72 23.16 -55.12
N THR A 672 19.27 24.28 -54.56
CA THR A 672 19.35 25.62 -55.14
C THR A 672 19.91 26.64 -54.16
N ALA A 673 20.96 27.38 -54.56
CA ALA A 673 21.64 28.32 -53.67
C ALA A 673 20.79 29.53 -53.21
N GLN A 674 19.60 29.71 -53.78
CA GLN A 674 18.68 30.79 -53.42
C GLN A 674 17.65 30.37 -52.37
N GLN A 675 17.23 29.11 -52.37
CA GLN A 675 16.20 28.60 -51.46
C GLN A 675 16.83 27.80 -50.32
N ASP A 676 17.97 27.15 -50.56
CA ASP A 676 18.70 26.35 -49.58
C ASP A 676 19.76 27.12 -48.82
N ARG A 677 20.13 26.55 -47.67
CA ARG A 677 21.09 27.18 -46.75
C ARG A 677 22.37 26.38 -46.64
N THR A 678 23.49 27.10 -46.79
CA THR A 678 24.79 26.64 -46.31
C THR A 678 25.14 27.40 -45.04
N ILE A 679 25.37 26.69 -43.94
CA ILE A 679 25.71 27.27 -42.64
C ILE A 679 27.11 26.80 -42.24
N SER A 680 28.03 27.73 -42.00
CA SER A 680 29.41 27.44 -41.60
C SER A 680 29.57 27.50 -40.08
N LEU A 681 28.82 26.65 -39.38
CA LEU A 681 28.88 26.49 -37.92
C LEU A 681 29.33 25.06 -37.59
N GLY A 682 30.63 24.87 -37.37
CA GLY A 682 31.17 23.55 -37.05
C GLY A 682 32.67 23.39 -37.21
N TRP A 683 33.18 22.26 -36.75
CA TRP A 683 34.56 21.82 -36.93
C TRP A 683 34.64 20.30 -36.99
N THR A 684 35.79 19.79 -37.47
CA THR A 684 36.02 18.34 -37.57
C THR A 684 35.95 17.70 -36.18
N GLY A 685 35.10 16.70 -36.03
CA GLY A 685 34.91 15.95 -34.78
C GLY A 685 33.79 16.45 -33.88
N ALA A 686 33.12 17.56 -34.22
CA ALA A 686 31.87 17.95 -33.57
C ALA A 686 30.72 17.04 -34.03
N VAL A 687 29.78 16.77 -33.12
CA VAL A 687 28.56 16.00 -33.38
C VAL A 687 27.45 17.01 -33.72
N PRO A 688 26.82 16.94 -34.91
CA PRO A 688 25.68 17.79 -35.21
C PRO A 688 24.46 17.37 -34.37
N VAL A 689 23.74 18.36 -33.84
CA VAL A 689 22.48 18.20 -33.09
C VAL A 689 21.46 19.20 -33.62
N ILE A 690 20.18 18.87 -33.48
CA ILE A 690 19.07 19.62 -34.09
C ILE A 690 17.97 19.72 -33.05
N GLY A 691 17.32 20.88 -32.97
CA GLY A 691 16.17 21.10 -32.09
C GLY A 691 15.54 22.47 -32.31
N ASP A 692 14.31 22.64 -31.85
CA ASP A 692 13.63 23.92 -31.72
C ASP A 692 13.97 24.60 -30.38
N TRP A 693 15.18 25.15 -30.30
CA TRP A 693 15.74 25.71 -29.08
C TRP A 693 14.94 26.87 -28.48
N ASN A 694 14.07 27.54 -29.26
CA ASN A 694 13.34 28.73 -28.84
C ASN A 694 11.81 28.60 -28.96
N ALA A 695 11.29 27.39 -29.23
CA ALA A 695 9.86 27.09 -29.39
C ALA A 695 9.17 27.92 -30.49
N ASP A 696 9.86 28.24 -31.58
CA ASP A 696 9.27 28.98 -32.71
C ASP A 696 8.70 28.07 -33.83
N GLY A 697 8.74 26.75 -33.62
CA GLY A 697 8.27 25.72 -34.54
C GLY A 697 9.28 25.36 -35.63
N ARG A 698 10.51 25.91 -35.60
CA ARG A 698 11.56 25.60 -36.59
C ARG A 698 12.73 24.86 -35.97
N ALA A 699 13.16 23.80 -36.63
CA ALA A 699 14.41 23.12 -36.33
C ALA A 699 15.61 24.04 -36.59
N LYS A 700 16.54 24.08 -35.64
CA LYS A 700 17.76 24.91 -35.69
C LYS A 700 18.98 24.04 -35.51
N VAL A 701 20.10 24.49 -36.07
CA VAL A 701 21.37 23.75 -36.01
C VAL A 701 22.04 23.93 -34.64
N GLY A 702 22.76 22.91 -34.21
CA GLY A 702 23.60 22.96 -33.03
C GLY A 702 24.75 21.97 -33.11
N LEU A 703 25.73 22.12 -32.23
CA LEU A 703 26.88 21.24 -32.16
C LEU A 703 27.09 20.76 -30.74
N PHE A 704 27.49 19.49 -30.61
CA PHE A 704 28.03 18.95 -29.38
C PHE A 704 29.51 18.58 -29.58
N SER A 705 30.37 19.04 -28.67
CA SER A 705 31.80 18.74 -28.71
C SER A 705 32.42 18.79 -27.32
N ALA A 706 33.10 17.71 -26.94
CA ALA A 706 33.89 17.62 -25.70
C ALA A 706 33.12 17.95 -24.39
N GLY A 707 31.81 17.71 -24.35
CA GLY A 707 30.97 18.01 -23.17
C GLY A 707 30.20 19.34 -23.25
N SER A 708 30.39 20.08 -24.34
CA SER A 708 29.76 21.39 -24.54
C SER A 708 28.77 21.37 -25.70
N TRP A 709 27.65 22.06 -25.55
CA TRP A 709 26.70 22.36 -26.62
C TRP A 709 26.90 23.79 -27.13
N PHE A 710 26.76 23.98 -28.44
CA PHE A 710 26.79 25.26 -29.12
C PHE A 710 25.54 25.36 -29.98
N LEU A 711 24.58 26.18 -29.57
CA LEU A 711 23.23 26.23 -30.15
C LEU A 711 23.03 27.53 -30.93
N ASP A 712 22.70 27.44 -32.22
CA ASP A 712 22.18 28.56 -33.02
C ASP A 712 20.74 28.81 -32.58
N PHE A 713 20.59 29.55 -31.47
CA PHE A 713 19.36 29.61 -30.70
C PHE A 713 18.28 30.43 -31.41
N ASP A 714 18.68 31.42 -32.23
CA ASP A 714 17.77 32.24 -33.03
C ASP A 714 17.58 31.71 -34.47
N GLY A 715 18.37 30.73 -34.90
CA GLY A 715 18.28 30.11 -36.23
C GLY A 715 18.79 31.02 -37.35
N SER A 716 19.70 31.94 -37.03
CA SER A 716 20.27 32.89 -37.99
C SER A 716 21.30 32.25 -38.92
N GLY A 717 21.90 31.12 -38.53
CA GLY A 717 22.98 30.46 -39.24
C GLY A 717 24.34 31.15 -39.07
N ALA A 718 24.48 32.09 -38.13
CA ALA A 718 25.73 32.77 -37.81
C ALA A 718 25.92 32.87 -36.30
N TRP A 719 27.14 32.63 -35.81
CA TRP A 719 27.38 32.65 -34.38
C TRP A 719 27.34 34.07 -33.81
N GLU A 720 26.34 34.35 -32.98
CA GLU A 720 26.08 35.60 -32.30
C GLU A 720 26.05 35.38 -30.78
N ALA A 721 27.14 35.69 -30.08
CA ALA A 721 27.27 35.43 -28.63
C ALA A 721 26.19 36.08 -27.73
N ALA A 722 25.41 37.03 -28.24
CA ALA A 722 24.30 37.67 -27.52
C ALA A 722 22.95 36.97 -27.70
N LYS A 723 22.84 36.06 -28.67
CA LYS A 723 21.59 35.38 -29.04
C LYS A 723 21.74 33.87 -28.94
N ASP A 724 22.91 33.35 -29.27
CA ASP A 724 23.25 31.94 -29.23
C ASP A 724 23.68 31.50 -27.84
N ARG A 725 23.56 30.19 -27.60
CA ARG A 725 23.79 29.61 -26.28
C ARG A 725 24.92 28.60 -26.33
N ILE A 726 25.76 28.66 -25.29
CA ILE A 726 26.72 27.60 -24.98
C ILE A 726 26.26 26.95 -23.67
N VAL A 727 26.21 25.62 -23.66
CA VAL A 727 25.91 24.82 -22.46
C VAL A 727 27.12 23.96 -22.13
N ASP A 728 27.83 24.30 -21.04
CA ASP A 728 29.21 23.89 -20.78
C ASP A 728 29.38 23.01 -19.52
N TRP A 729 28.37 22.23 -19.14
CA TRP A 729 28.39 21.43 -17.92
C TRP A 729 28.55 19.92 -18.13
N GLY A 730 28.55 19.47 -19.39
CA GLY A 730 28.88 18.09 -19.71
C GLY A 730 30.37 17.79 -19.58
N LEU A 731 30.70 16.54 -19.83
CA LEU A 731 32.06 16.03 -19.77
C LEU A 731 32.43 15.37 -21.12
N PRO A 732 33.72 15.33 -21.48
CA PRO A 732 34.17 14.57 -22.65
C PRO A 732 33.71 13.11 -22.59
N GLY A 733 33.03 12.63 -23.64
CA GLY A 733 32.48 11.27 -23.72
C GLY A 733 31.01 11.12 -23.30
N ASP A 734 30.31 12.21 -22.98
CA ASP A 734 28.83 12.18 -22.88
C ASP A 734 28.20 11.93 -24.25
N ILE A 735 27.06 11.26 -24.25
CA ILE A 735 26.19 11.14 -25.43
C ILE A 735 25.18 12.30 -25.36
N PRO A 736 25.14 13.19 -26.37
CA PRO A 736 24.14 14.26 -26.41
C PRO A 736 22.77 13.69 -26.74
N VAL A 737 21.73 14.14 -26.04
CA VAL A 737 20.33 13.83 -26.32
C VAL A 737 19.54 15.13 -26.31
N VAL A 738 18.67 15.32 -27.29
CA VAL A 738 17.81 16.51 -27.42
C VAL A 738 16.39 16.13 -27.01
N GLY A 739 15.69 17.02 -26.33
CA GLY A 739 14.26 16.89 -26.13
C GLY A 739 13.62 18.06 -25.37
N ALA A 740 12.30 18.11 -25.39
CA ALA A 740 11.47 19.05 -24.65
C ALA A 740 11.22 18.56 -23.21
N TRP A 741 12.27 18.57 -22.38
CA TRP A 741 12.25 18.06 -20.98
C TRP A 741 11.45 18.91 -19.98
#